data_AF-A0A351FX12-F1
#
_entry.id   AF-A0A351FX12-F1
#
_cell.length_a   1.000
_cell.length_b   1.000
_cell.length_c   1.000
_cell.angle_alpha   90.00
_cell.angle_beta   90.00
_cell.angle_gamma   90.00
#
_symmetry.space_group_name_H-M   'P 1'
#
loop_
_entity.id
_entity.type
_entity.pdbx_description
1 polymer ?
#
loop_
_entity_poly.entity_id
_entity_poly.type
_entity_poly.pdbx_seq_one_letter_code
_entity_poly.pdbx_strand_id
1 'polypeptide(L)'
;RISAISDDAQAAAAFTVFDVLDRMDGTLDEAPTLRSLEWIATDTLDDKLASQWEVPQRTKDSVAVLQYTSGSTGQPKGVVLSHGNLTHNTSLIAHAFRCTPESRGLSWLPTYHDMGLVGGVLNAMFAGCPCILMSPMSFLQKPVRWLRGISRYGVTISGGPNFAYDLCVQKVTDDQIEGLDLSRWEVAFNGAEPVRTETLKRFTERFGPVGFRHQAHYPCYGMAETTLIVTGCVQTEEPVVAHFHGKALDDHRIVPVPEHHQDARALVGCGRILPEEEVVIVDTMRYVRLPEDRVGEIWISSDSVGQGYWKKLELTDQTFRAKLTNSPGGPYLRSGDLGFLHDGELFVTGRVKDLIIIRGVNRYPQDIELTVEKSSNQLQAGAVGAFAVDVDGRERLVIVAEVERKRRPDWSDVIAKIRKDVTAEHELPPDGIVLVRFGSIPKTSSGKIQRHACRSDFVAGNLSVVDEWYSWDKAALAAAKGDDVPTVAAAAATLSSPVRHSSDVPDVDPRVVEVVIERIRAVAADRSDAVDLDTNISIDLGLDSLERLRVANSLEITFGGRFPDRVLAEIDTVRDVAAAIERYIGTTPRPDIAAEQLAVGDKRSPEYAEIPAEFHQFAEMREFKNLDQAIQSLAVEGLENPYFTVNEAATGAKTIVKGREVVNFASSDYLGMSGDAKVVKAAEQALQQYGTSVSASRLVSGERTLHRELESSLAQTVGTEEALAFVSGHVSHLTTVGHLFEPGDLILVDSQASNSILQGAMLSSARRREFPHRDWEALDDLLQRTRNDYRRVLIGIEGVSGFEGDIPDLPKFIEVKNRHKALLLVDESHALGTLGKSGRGVAEHFDCDAGQVDIWSGTLDAALGSCGGFVAGSRELVQYLKYTAPGFVYSVGLAPPNAAAALESLKILQSEPQRVEQLQSRAKLFHDLALEHGLGIGTSLGTPIVPVLVGSSDIAIRLSTELLELGFNVQPIVAPVVDDADARLRFLITADHSEEQIRDAIRAVFELMKTVPSPNPLDDSPLHAS
;
A
#
# COMPACT_ATOMS: atom_id res chain seq x y z
N ARG A 1 4.00 10.41 1.52
CA ARG A 1 4.14 10.18 2.99
C ARG A 1 4.79 11.36 3.71
N ILE A 2 6.03 11.78 3.38
CA ILE A 2 6.65 12.92 4.10
C ILE A 2 5.85 14.21 3.90
N SER A 3 5.44 14.51 2.65
CA SER A 3 4.42 15.53 2.32
C SER A 3 3.21 15.42 3.25
N ALA A 4 2.40 14.35 3.13
CA ALA A 4 1.19 14.16 3.96
C ALA A 4 1.37 14.29 5.49
N ILE A 5 2.59 14.10 6.04
CA ILE A 5 2.90 14.40 7.45
C ILE A 5 3.14 15.90 7.65
N SER A 6 3.92 16.54 6.77
CA SER A 6 4.10 18.01 6.72
C SER A 6 2.78 18.76 6.54
N ASP A 7 1.92 18.26 5.65
CA ASP A 7 0.65 18.86 5.26
C ASP A 7 -0.39 18.78 6.41
N ASP A 8 -0.54 17.60 7.03
CA ASP A 8 -1.38 17.38 8.23
C ASP A 8 -0.86 18.22 9.41
N ALA A 9 0.45 18.22 9.66
CA ALA A 9 1.10 19.00 10.72
C ALA A 9 1.04 20.53 10.51
N GLN A 10 0.96 20.99 9.25
CA GLN A 10 1.27 22.36 8.83
C GLN A 10 2.66 22.81 9.32
N ALA A 11 3.69 22.06 8.92
CA ALA A 11 5.07 22.43 9.20
C ALA A 11 5.43 23.78 8.55
N ALA A 12 6.30 24.55 9.20
CA ALA A 12 6.83 25.82 8.67
C ALA A 12 8.28 25.71 8.17
N ALA A 13 9.04 24.75 8.71
CA ALA A 13 10.45 24.54 8.42
C ALA A 13 10.81 23.05 8.48
N ALA A 14 11.85 22.65 7.76
CA ALA A 14 12.36 21.29 7.69
C ALA A 14 13.86 21.26 8.08
N PHE A 15 14.15 20.71 9.26
CA PHE A 15 15.52 20.55 9.74
C PHE A 15 16.14 19.26 9.19
N THR A 16 17.32 19.38 8.59
CA THR A 16 18.03 18.28 7.93
C THR A 16 19.55 18.47 8.04
N VAL A 17 20.34 17.72 7.26
CA VAL A 17 21.78 17.92 7.05
C VAL A 17 22.07 18.27 5.59
N PHE A 18 23.17 18.95 5.31
CA PHE A 18 23.52 19.43 3.96
C PHE A 18 23.54 18.30 2.93
N ASP A 19 24.15 17.18 3.29
CA ASP A 19 24.25 15.94 2.50
C ASP A 19 22.88 15.34 2.09
N VAL A 20 21.79 15.77 2.73
CA VAL A 20 20.41 15.39 2.40
C VAL A 20 19.70 16.53 1.66
N LEU A 21 19.92 17.78 2.04
CA LEU A 21 19.33 18.95 1.36
C LEU A 21 19.82 19.09 -0.10
N ASP A 22 21.13 18.99 -0.31
CA ASP A 22 21.81 19.00 -1.62
C ASP A 22 21.27 17.89 -2.57
N ARG A 23 20.79 16.78 -1.99
CA ARG A 23 20.17 15.67 -2.73
C ARG A 23 18.65 15.77 -2.86
N MET A 24 18.02 16.67 -2.11
CA MET A 24 16.57 16.90 -2.14
C MET A 24 16.16 18.01 -3.10
N ASP A 25 17.07 18.86 -3.57
CA ASP A 25 16.77 20.03 -4.41
C ASP A 25 15.83 19.68 -5.60
N GLY A 26 16.18 18.66 -6.40
CA GLY A 26 15.34 18.15 -7.49
C GLY A 26 14.15 17.25 -7.08
N THR A 27 14.02 16.89 -5.80
CA THR A 27 12.82 16.21 -5.25
C THR A 27 11.83 17.22 -4.64
N LEU A 28 12.28 18.44 -4.32
CA LEU A 28 11.43 19.54 -3.89
C LEU A 28 10.68 20.18 -5.08
N ASP A 29 11.19 20.03 -6.30
CA ASP A 29 10.45 20.30 -7.53
C ASP A 29 9.20 19.40 -7.68
N GLU A 30 9.30 18.11 -7.32
CA GLU A 30 8.19 17.13 -7.40
C GLU A 30 7.19 17.22 -6.22
N ALA A 31 7.45 18.06 -5.20
CA ALA A 31 6.65 18.12 -3.97
C ALA A 31 6.38 19.57 -3.50
N PRO A 32 5.38 20.27 -4.07
CA PRO A 32 5.17 21.71 -3.86
C PRO A 32 5.02 22.15 -2.40
N THR A 33 4.34 21.38 -1.56
CA THR A 33 4.15 21.69 -0.13
C THR A 33 5.38 21.39 0.75
N LEU A 34 6.36 20.66 0.22
CA LEU A 34 7.68 20.56 0.84
C LEU A 34 8.57 21.74 0.40
N ARG A 35 8.39 22.27 -0.82
CA ARG A 35 9.12 23.43 -1.33
C ARG A 35 8.81 24.74 -0.59
N SER A 36 7.61 24.87 -0.03
CA SER A 36 7.20 26.04 0.76
C SER A 36 7.75 26.08 2.18
N LEU A 37 8.44 25.02 2.64
CA LEU A 37 9.09 24.97 3.94
C LEU A 37 10.44 25.70 3.93
N GLU A 38 10.81 26.33 5.04
CA GLU A 38 12.19 26.77 5.25
C GLU A 38 13.10 25.55 5.53
N TRP A 39 13.90 25.13 4.54
CA TRP A 39 14.83 24.01 4.69
C TRP A 39 16.15 24.45 5.34
N ILE A 40 16.51 23.81 6.45
CA ILE A 40 17.65 24.22 7.28
C ILE A 40 18.62 23.03 7.45
N ALA A 41 19.79 23.14 6.79
CA ALA A 41 20.93 22.23 6.98
C ALA A 41 21.64 22.52 8.31
N THR A 42 21.27 21.79 9.36
CA THR A 42 21.67 22.01 10.75
C THR A 42 23.18 21.87 11.00
N ASP A 43 23.88 21.13 10.15
CA ASP A 43 25.32 20.92 10.13
C ASP A 43 26.12 22.04 9.45
N THR A 44 25.46 23.02 8.83
CA THR A 44 26.11 24.20 8.21
C THR A 44 25.95 25.50 9.02
N LEU A 45 25.24 25.46 10.15
CA LEU A 45 24.97 26.62 10.97
C LEU A 45 26.22 27.09 11.71
N ASP A 46 26.41 28.41 11.83
CA ASP A 46 27.49 29.00 12.62
C ASP A 46 27.14 28.92 14.11
N ASP A 47 27.96 28.24 14.93
CA ASP A 47 27.82 28.13 16.39
C ASP A 47 27.57 29.49 17.09
N LYS A 48 28.02 30.60 16.50
CA LYS A 48 27.76 31.97 17.00
C LYS A 48 26.28 32.31 17.09
N LEU A 49 25.40 31.64 16.34
CA LEU A 49 23.94 31.81 16.46
C LEU A 49 23.43 31.42 17.85
N ALA A 50 24.11 30.53 18.57
CA ALA A 50 23.75 30.17 19.94
C ALA A 50 23.86 31.36 20.93
N SER A 51 24.70 32.37 20.64
CA SER A 51 24.76 33.59 21.47
C SER A 51 23.62 34.58 21.18
N GLN A 52 22.73 34.27 20.25
CA GLN A 52 21.53 35.05 19.89
C GLN A 52 20.24 34.32 20.28
N TRP A 53 20.33 33.18 20.97
CA TRP A 53 19.18 32.40 21.39
C TRP A 53 18.41 33.07 22.54
N GLU A 54 17.17 33.45 22.27
CA GLU A 54 16.21 33.88 23.30
C GLU A 54 15.30 32.70 23.69
N VAL A 55 15.05 32.53 25.00
CA VAL A 55 14.20 31.45 25.52
C VAL A 55 12.74 31.75 25.16
N PRO A 56 12.06 30.94 24.32
CA PRO A 56 10.67 31.18 23.94
C PRO A 56 9.76 30.94 25.14
N GLN A 57 8.78 31.82 25.36
CA GLN A 57 7.76 31.58 26.39
C GLN A 57 6.86 30.41 25.97
N ARG A 58 6.88 29.36 26.79
CA ARG A 58 6.12 28.11 26.66
C ARG A 58 5.56 27.71 28.02
N THR A 59 4.39 27.11 28.03
CA THR A 59 3.74 26.52 29.21
C THR A 59 3.86 25.00 29.18
N LYS A 60 3.51 24.31 30.28
CA LYS A 60 3.42 22.83 30.25
C LYS A 60 2.43 22.36 29.18
N ASP A 61 1.34 23.09 28.97
CA ASP A 61 0.24 22.71 28.08
C ASP A 61 0.52 23.03 26.61
N SER A 62 1.62 23.72 26.32
CA SER A 62 2.08 24.03 24.96
C SER A 62 2.51 22.74 24.23
N VAL A 63 2.03 22.55 22.99
CA VAL A 63 2.44 21.43 22.12
C VAL A 63 3.95 21.49 21.88
N ALA A 64 4.61 20.35 22.05
CA ALA A 64 6.05 20.19 21.90
C ALA A 64 6.40 19.25 20.73
N VAL A 65 5.63 18.17 20.53
CA VAL A 65 5.86 17.16 19.49
C VAL A 65 4.51 16.66 18.94
N LEU A 66 4.43 16.46 17.62
CA LEU A 66 3.39 15.65 16.99
C LEU A 66 3.98 14.28 16.63
N GLN A 67 3.73 13.26 17.46
CA GLN A 67 4.31 11.93 17.28
C GLN A 67 3.43 11.09 16.34
N TYR A 68 3.84 10.96 15.08
CA TYR A 68 3.05 10.26 14.06
C TYR A 68 3.14 8.74 14.18
N THR A 69 2.01 8.09 14.50
CA THR A 69 1.88 6.63 14.50
C THR A 69 1.35 6.11 13.16
N SER A 70 1.72 4.87 12.81
CA SER A 70 1.11 4.13 11.71
C SER A 70 -0.21 3.52 12.19
N GLY A 71 -1.32 4.21 11.95
CA GLY A 71 -2.64 3.75 12.34
C GLY A 71 -3.04 2.44 11.65
N SER A 72 -3.90 1.64 12.30
CA SER A 72 -4.42 0.37 11.73
C SER A 72 -5.27 0.53 10.45
N THR A 73 -5.48 1.77 10.00
CA THR A 73 -6.27 2.18 8.84
C THR A 73 -5.37 2.81 7.75
N GLY A 74 -4.06 2.55 7.80
CA GLY A 74 -3.05 3.06 6.87
C GLY A 74 -2.66 4.53 7.06
N GLN A 75 -3.65 5.43 7.13
CA GLN A 75 -3.39 6.87 7.22
C GLN A 75 -2.67 7.26 8.54
N PRO A 76 -1.62 8.12 8.48
CA PRO A 76 -0.89 8.57 9.66
C PRO A 76 -1.74 9.33 10.68
N LYS A 77 -1.38 9.19 11.96
CA LYS A 77 -2.05 9.90 13.07
C LYS A 77 -1.01 10.56 13.96
N GLY A 78 -0.95 11.88 13.96
CA GLY A 78 -0.10 12.64 14.88
C GLY A 78 -0.70 12.66 16.28
N VAL A 79 -0.06 12.02 17.26
CA VAL A 79 -0.40 12.18 18.68
C VAL A 79 0.12 13.53 19.16
N VAL A 80 -0.73 14.32 19.80
CA VAL A 80 -0.40 15.67 20.30
C VAL A 80 0.26 15.55 21.68
N LEU A 81 1.58 15.75 21.74
CA LEU A 81 2.35 15.71 22.98
C LEU A 81 2.77 17.11 23.41
N SER A 82 2.42 17.49 24.63
CA SER A 82 2.79 18.76 25.23
C SER A 82 4.13 18.69 25.99
N HIS A 83 4.72 19.84 26.31
CA HIS A 83 5.89 19.91 27.19
C HIS A 83 5.61 19.23 28.55
N GLY A 84 4.38 19.31 29.06
CA GLY A 84 3.93 18.67 30.29
C GLY A 84 3.96 17.14 30.16
N ASN A 85 3.36 16.58 29.11
CA ASN A 85 3.36 15.13 28.88
C ASN A 85 4.78 14.58 28.76
N LEU A 86 5.63 15.24 27.96
CA LEU A 86 7.04 14.88 27.81
C LEU A 86 7.79 14.94 29.15
N THR A 87 7.63 16.02 29.93
CA THR A 87 8.34 16.18 31.20
C THR A 87 7.87 15.18 32.26
N HIS A 88 6.56 14.93 32.34
CA HIS A 88 5.97 13.95 33.26
C HIS A 88 6.48 12.55 32.94
N ASN A 89 6.26 12.07 31.70
CA ASN A 89 6.66 10.72 31.33
C ASN A 89 8.19 10.51 31.40
N THR A 90 8.98 11.55 31.07
CA THR A 90 10.44 11.49 31.24
C THR A 90 10.84 11.38 32.72
N SER A 91 10.13 12.04 33.63
CA SER A 91 10.35 11.87 35.08
C SER A 91 9.98 10.46 35.57
N LEU A 92 8.93 9.84 35.00
CA LEU A 92 8.57 8.45 35.26
C LEU A 92 9.65 7.49 34.77
N ILE A 93 10.20 7.68 33.56
CA ILE A 93 11.32 6.87 33.05
C ILE A 93 12.55 7.05 33.96
N ALA A 94 12.88 8.29 34.33
CA ALA A 94 14.00 8.56 35.23
C ALA A 94 13.84 7.90 36.61
N HIS A 95 12.62 7.88 37.15
CA HIS A 95 12.28 7.16 38.38
C HIS A 95 12.38 5.63 38.21
N ALA A 96 11.74 5.09 37.18
CA ALA A 96 11.59 3.66 36.94
C ALA A 96 12.91 2.96 36.61
N PHE A 97 13.75 3.60 35.78
CA PHE A 97 15.11 3.15 35.46
C PHE A 97 16.15 3.58 36.51
N ARG A 98 15.74 4.36 37.53
CA ARG A 98 16.60 4.99 38.56
C ARG A 98 17.81 5.74 37.96
N CYS A 99 17.55 6.55 36.94
CA CYS A 99 18.59 7.31 36.23
C CYS A 99 19.33 8.27 37.16
N THR A 100 20.66 8.31 37.04
CA THR A 100 21.55 9.25 37.74
C THR A 100 22.51 9.92 36.73
N PRO A 101 23.21 11.02 37.08
CA PRO A 101 24.22 11.63 36.20
C PRO A 101 25.37 10.70 35.82
N GLU A 102 25.66 9.69 36.64
CA GLU A 102 26.67 8.64 36.39
C GLU A 102 26.18 7.55 35.42
N SER A 103 24.87 7.44 35.21
CA SER A 103 24.25 6.51 34.28
C SER A 103 24.71 6.77 32.85
N ARG A 104 24.61 5.77 31.98
CA ARG A 104 25.07 5.87 30.59
C ARG A 104 24.04 5.25 29.67
N GLY A 105 23.44 6.08 28.81
CA GLY A 105 22.50 5.66 27.79
C GLY A 105 23.18 5.14 26.53
N LEU A 106 22.56 4.20 25.84
CA LEU A 106 22.82 3.97 24.41
C LEU A 106 21.50 3.70 23.69
N SER A 107 21.19 4.48 22.66
CA SER A 107 20.06 4.25 21.78
C SER A 107 20.53 4.01 20.34
N TRP A 108 20.10 2.89 19.77
CA TRP A 108 20.12 2.64 18.33
C TRP A 108 18.73 2.79 17.70
N LEU A 109 17.72 3.13 18.50
CA LEU A 109 16.33 3.25 18.08
C LEU A 109 16.12 4.58 17.34
N PRO A 110 15.28 4.63 16.29
CA PRO A 110 15.09 5.86 15.53
C PRO A 110 14.49 6.99 16.36
N THR A 111 15.04 8.20 16.25
CA THR A 111 14.58 9.41 16.97
C THR A 111 13.25 9.98 16.47
N TYR A 112 12.64 9.37 15.44
CA TYR A 112 11.26 9.64 15.00
C TYR A 112 10.23 8.69 15.64
N HIS A 113 10.66 7.79 16.53
CA HIS A 113 9.79 6.95 17.37
C HIS A 113 9.90 7.36 18.84
N ASP A 114 8.81 7.19 19.58
CA ASP A 114 8.68 7.39 21.03
C ASP A 114 9.85 6.82 21.86
N MET A 115 10.18 5.53 21.70
CA MET A 115 11.27 4.87 22.43
C MET A 115 12.64 5.50 22.13
N GLY A 116 12.87 5.95 20.90
CA GLY A 116 14.13 6.57 20.49
C GLY A 116 14.26 8.02 20.91
N LEU A 117 13.16 8.79 20.83
CA LEU A 117 13.09 10.19 21.21
C LEU A 117 13.02 10.37 22.73
N VAL A 118 11.96 9.87 23.37
CA VAL A 118 11.68 10.08 24.79
C VAL A 118 12.64 9.25 25.65
N GLY A 119 12.67 7.93 25.42
CA GLY A 119 13.54 7.02 26.19
C GLY A 119 15.03 7.16 25.86
N GLY A 120 15.37 7.43 24.60
CA GLY A 120 16.76 7.51 24.13
C GLY A 120 17.43 8.87 24.26
N VAL A 121 16.73 9.98 23.96
CA VAL A 121 17.31 11.34 23.95
C VAL A 121 16.83 12.17 25.14
N LEU A 122 15.53 12.37 25.30
CA LEU A 122 14.98 13.30 26.29
C LEU A 122 15.26 12.84 27.73
N ASN A 123 15.13 11.54 28.02
CA ASN A 123 15.46 10.98 29.33
C ASN A 123 16.93 11.16 29.72
N ALA A 124 17.86 11.02 28.77
CA ALA A 124 19.28 11.28 29.04
C ALA A 124 19.55 12.76 29.35
N MET A 125 18.92 13.67 28.60
CA MET A 125 18.99 15.12 28.86
C MET A 125 18.38 15.50 30.22
N PHE A 126 17.23 14.92 30.57
CA PHE A 126 16.54 15.17 31.84
C PHE A 126 17.31 14.64 33.06
N ALA A 127 17.88 13.43 32.95
CA ALA A 127 18.73 12.84 33.99
C ALA A 127 20.14 13.45 34.07
N GLY A 128 20.51 14.33 33.12
CA GLY A 128 21.84 14.94 33.03
C GLY A 128 22.95 13.93 32.70
N CYS A 129 22.63 12.82 32.03
CA CYS A 129 23.55 11.70 31.82
C CYS A 129 23.93 11.53 30.33
N PRO A 130 25.14 11.05 30.00
CA PRO A 130 25.58 10.89 28.62
C PRO A 130 24.86 9.73 27.91
N CYS A 131 24.35 9.99 26.70
CA CYS A 131 23.80 8.97 25.81
C CYS A 131 24.62 8.84 24.52
N ILE A 132 24.85 7.59 24.09
CA ILE A 132 25.51 7.24 22.84
C ILE A 132 24.44 6.91 21.80
N LEU A 133 24.37 7.68 20.72
CA LEU A 133 23.45 7.41 19.60
C LEU A 133 24.13 6.55 18.52
N MET A 134 23.36 5.65 17.90
CA MET A 134 23.78 4.80 16.78
C MET A 134 22.69 4.74 15.73
N SER A 135 23.07 4.66 14.45
CA SER A 135 22.08 4.43 13.37
C SER A 135 21.42 3.05 13.54
N PRO A 136 20.08 2.92 13.42
CA PRO A 136 19.38 1.64 13.44
C PRO A 136 19.93 0.65 12.40
N MET A 137 20.31 1.16 11.21
CA MET A 137 20.92 0.35 10.16
C MET A 137 22.29 -0.19 10.55
N SER A 138 23.05 0.52 11.40
CA SER A 138 24.31 0.00 11.93
C SER A 138 24.08 -1.21 12.83
N PHE A 139 23.06 -1.19 13.69
CA PHE A 139 22.65 -2.35 14.48
C PHE A 139 22.18 -3.51 13.58
N LEU A 140 21.17 -3.28 12.74
CA LEU A 140 20.54 -4.31 11.90
C LEU A 140 21.53 -5.03 10.96
N GLN A 141 22.53 -4.31 10.44
CA GLN A 141 23.61 -4.91 9.64
C GLN A 141 24.52 -5.86 10.43
N LYS A 142 24.84 -5.52 11.69
CA LYS A 142 25.81 -6.25 12.53
C LYS A 142 25.43 -6.07 14.03
N PRO A 143 24.53 -6.92 14.57
CA PRO A 143 23.98 -6.76 15.93
C PRO A 143 25.02 -6.60 17.04
N VAL A 144 26.17 -7.28 16.91
CA VAL A 144 27.34 -7.14 17.80
C VAL A 144 27.78 -5.69 18.04
N ARG A 145 27.52 -4.75 17.11
CA ARG A 145 27.81 -3.32 17.30
C ARG A 145 27.11 -2.74 18.52
N TRP A 146 25.90 -3.19 18.84
CA TRP A 146 25.16 -2.75 20.03
C TRP A 146 25.87 -3.19 21.31
N LEU A 147 26.16 -4.49 21.43
CA LEU A 147 26.88 -5.08 22.58
C LEU A 147 28.30 -4.49 22.74
N ARG A 148 29.00 -4.24 21.63
CA ARG A 148 30.31 -3.57 21.62
C ARG A 148 30.21 -2.09 22.02
N GLY A 149 29.12 -1.41 21.67
CA GLY A 149 28.82 -0.06 22.17
C GLY A 149 28.61 -0.06 23.67
N ILE A 150 27.81 -1.01 24.19
CA ILE A 150 27.54 -1.18 25.62
C ILE A 150 28.84 -1.40 26.39
N SER A 151 29.65 -2.36 25.96
CA SER A 151 30.93 -2.68 26.59
C SER A 151 31.94 -1.54 26.49
N ARG A 152 32.17 -0.97 25.29
CA ARG A 152 33.17 0.09 25.07
C ARG A 152 32.89 1.35 25.87
N TYR A 153 31.63 1.75 26.01
CA TYR A 153 31.26 3.00 26.67
C TYR A 153 30.80 2.79 28.13
N GLY A 154 30.70 1.55 28.58
CA GLY A 154 30.26 1.19 29.93
C GLY A 154 28.80 1.57 30.19
N VAL A 155 27.93 1.31 29.21
CA VAL A 155 26.50 1.68 29.19
C VAL A 155 25.75 0.95 30.30
N THR A 156 24.89 1.69 31.01
CA THR A 156 24.01 1.14 32.06
C THR A 156 22.57 0.97 31.59
N ILE A 157 22.09 1.82 30.67
CA ILE A 157 20.71 1.84 30.17
C ILE A 157 20.71 1.73 28.65
N SER A 158 20.10 0.66 28.12
CA SER A 158 19.92 0.45 26.67
C SER A 158 18.87 -0.63 26.42
N GLY A 159 18.20 -0.64 25.28
CA GLY A 159 17.12 -1.58 25.02
C GLY A 159 16.50 -1.45 23.63
N GLY A 160 15.36 -2.09 23.46
CA GLY A 160 14.58 -2.13 22.22
C GLY A 160 13.55 -3.26 22.22
N PRO A 161 12.83 -3.48 21.12
CA PRO A 161 11.82 -4.54 21.07
C PRO A 161 12.41 -5.95 21.13
N ASN A 162 11.59 -6.93 21.50
CA ASN A 162 12.00 -8.31 21.82
C ASN A 162 12.85 -8.97 20.71
N PHE A 163 12.53 -8.73 19.43
CA PHE A 163 13.30 -9.26 18.29
C PHE A 163 14.78 -8.84 18.32
N ALA A 164 15.14 -7.69 18.91
CA ALA A 164 16.51 -7.19 18.93
C ALA A 164 17.44 -8.06 19.80
N TYR A 165 16.89 -8.61 20.88
CA TYR A 165 17.56 -9.57 21.75
C TYR A 165 17.74 -10.91 21.03
N ASP A 166 16.69 -11.44 20.40
CA ASP A 166 16.77 -12.68 19.61
C ASP A 166 17.72 -12.54 18.41
N LEU A 167 17.75 -11.39 17.73
CA LEU A 167 18.67 -11.10 16.63
C LEU A 167 20.13 -11.08 17.10
N CYS A 168 20.41 -10.60 18.32
CA CYS A 168 21.73 -10.74 18.94
C CYS A 168 22.08 -12.22 19.19
N VAL A 169 21.18 -12.99 19.81
CA VAL A 169 21.40 -14.43 20.07
C VAL A 169 21.68 -15.21 18.79
N GLN A 170 20.95 -14.91 17.71
CA GLN A 170 21.07 -15.61 16.43
C GLN A 170 22.29 -15.24 15.58
N LYS A 171 22.78 -13.98 15.65
CA LYS A 171 23.76 -13.46 14.67
C LYS A 171 25.13 -13.10 15.26
N VAL A 172 25.29 -13.10 16.59
CA VAL A 172 26.59 -12.83 17.24
C VAL A 172 27.32 -14.16 17.48
N THR A 173 28.43 -14.36 16.76
CA THR A 173 29.29 -15.55 16.85
C THR A 173 30.13 -15.57 18.13
N ASP A 174 30.73 -16.71 18.48
CA ASP A 174 31.53 -16.86 19.72
C ASP A 174 32.74 -15.90 19.72
N ASP A 175 33.49 -15.83 18.62
CA ASP A 175 34.59 -14.87 18.37
C ASP A 175 34.15 -13.39 18.46
N GLN A 176 32.84 -13.12 18.38
CA GLN A 176 32.28 -11.79 18.52
C GLN A 176 31.85 -11.45 19.95
N ILE A 177 31.66 -12.48 20.79
CA ILE A 177 31.41 -12.39 22.23
C ILE A 177 32.73 -12.24 23.00
N GLU A 178 33.83 -12.85 22.51
CA GLU A 178 35.15 -12.69 23.14
C GLU A 178 35.54 -11.20 23.29
N GLY A 179 36.00 -10.84 24.49
CA GLY A 179 36.39 -9.47 24.83
C GLY A 179 35.24 -8.49 25.10
N LEU A 180 33.97 -8.94 25.12
CA LEU A 180 32.86 -8.13 25.64
C LEU A 180 32.84 -8.11 27.18
N ASP A 181 32.37 -7.00 27.72
CA ASP A 181 31.94 -6.82 29.11
C ASP A 181 30.56 -6.16 29.11
N LEU A 182 29.54 -6.89 29.56
CA LEU A 182 28.16 -6.43 29.71
C LEU A 182 27.76 -6.31 31.20
N SER A 183 28.70 -6.45 32.14
CA SER A 183 28.45 -6.38 33.59
C SER A 183 27.96 -5.02 34.09
N ARG A 184 28.09 -3.98 33.25
CA ARG A 184 27.59 -2.61 33.50
C ARG A 184 26.14 -2.41 33.07
N TRP A 185 25.55 -3.31 32.29
CA TRP A 185 24.18 -3.17 31.83
C TRP A 185 23.21 -3.44 33.00
N GLU A 186 22.46 -2.42 33.39
CA GLU A 186 21.56 -2.41 34.56
C GLU A 186 20.08 -2.36 34.14
N VAL A 187 19.77 -1.69 33.04
CA VAL A 187 18.42 -1.64 32.44
C VAL A 187 18.52 -2.05 30.97
N ALA A 188 18.10 -3.29 30.70
CA ALA A 188 17.92 -3.87 29.37
C ALA A 188 16.43 -3.83 29.02
N PHE A 189 15.93 -2.66 28.60
CA PHE A 189 14.48 -2.44 28.43
C PHE A 189 13.91 -3.14 27.19
N ASN A 190 12.77 -3.81 27.37
CA ASN A 190 12.11 -4.64 26.35
C ASN A 190 10.60 -4.37 26.34
N GLY A 191 10.05 -4.05 25.16
CA GLY A 191 8.66 -3.61 24.99
C GLY A 191 8.25 -3.42 23.52
N ALA A 192 7.18 -2.65 23.28
CA ALA A 192 6.50 -2.43 21.98
C ALA A 192 5.92 -3.69 21.27
N GLU A 193 6.36 -4.89 21.63
CA GLU A 193 5.80 -6.19 21.25
C GLU A 193 5.81 -7.16 22.44
N PRO A 194 5.08 -8.30 22.40
CA PRO A 194 5.00 -9.23 23.53
C PRO A 194 6.38 -9.76 23.95
N VAL A 195 6.77 -9.49 25.20
CA VAL A 195 8.04 -9.94 25.77
C VAL A 195 7.98 -11.44 26.02
N ARG A 196 8.93 -12.19 25.46
CA ARG A 196 8.93 -13.66 25.49
C ARG A 196 9.94 -14.19 26.52
N THR A 197 9.48 -14.99 27.49
CA THR A 197 10.33 -15.68 28.48
C THR A 197 11.51 -16.42 27.85
N GLU A 198 11.29 -17.05 26.70
CA GLU A 198 12.30 -17.74 25.91
C GLU A 198 13.44 -16.81 25.46
N THR A 199 13.10 -15.61 24.98
CA THR A 199 14.08 -14.60 24.57
C THR A 199 14.91 -14.13 25.76
N LEU A 200 14.27 -13.91 26.92
CA LEU A 200 14.97 -13.51 28.15
C LEU A 200 15.96 -14.60 28.61
N LYS A 201 15.50 -15.88 28.68
CA LYS A 201 16.34 -17.03 29.05
C LYS A 201 17.53 -17.19 28.09
N ARG A 202 17.28 -17.32 26.78
CA ARG A 202 18.33 -17.51 25.75
C ARG A 202 19.34 -16.36 25.70
N PHE A 203 18.91 -15.12 25.89
CA PHE A 203 19.83 -13.98 25.92
C PHE A 203 20.73 -14.01 27.17
N THR A 204 20.18 -14.35 28.34
CA THR A 204 20.98 -14.54 29.56
C THR A 204 21.94 -15.71 29.44
N GLU A 205 21.53 -16.85 28.87
CA GLU A 205 22.41 -17.99 28.63
C GLU A 205 23.55 -17.65 27.66
N ARG A 206 23.23 -16.92 26.57
CA ARG A 206 24.20 -16.56 25.52
C ARG A 206 25.23 -15.53 25.97
N PHE A 207 24.83 -14.54 26.77
CA PHE A 207 25.66 -13.38 27.11
C PHE A 207 26.02 -13.27 28.61
N GLY A 208 25.50 -14.14 29.47
CA GLY A 208 25.90 -14.29 30.87
C GLY A 208 27.41 -14.54 31.08
N PRO A 209 28.09 -15.34 30.24
CA PRO A 209 29.55 -15.53 30.34
C PRO A 209 30.38 -14.24 30.17
N VAL A 210 29.81 -13.20 29.55
CA VAL A 210 30.41 -11.85 29.44
C VAL A 210 29.76 -10.82 30.38
N GLY A 211 29.14 -11.30 31.46
CA GLY A 211 28.68 -10.49 32.58
C GLY A 211 27.24 -9.99 32.51
N PHE A 212 26.46 -10.33 31.47
CA PHE A 212 25.05 -9.95 31.43
C PHE A 212 24.24 -10.64 32.55
N ARG A 213 23.48 -9.86 33.33
CA ARG A 213 22.66 -10.34 34.45
C ARG A 213 21.22 -10.61 34.02
N HIS A 214 20.60 -11.66 34.52
CA HIS A 214 19.16 -11.89 34.27
C HIS A 214 18.29 -10.75 34.83
N GLN A 215 18.70 -10.20 35.98
CA GLN A 215 18.09 -9.06 36.66
C GLN A 215 18.18 -7.74 35.86
N ALA A 216 19.00 -7.68 34.81
CA ALA A 216 19.06 -6.49 33.95
C ALA A 216 17.89 -6.45 32.94
N HIS A 217 17.24 -7.57 32.64
CA HIS A 217 16.07 -7.58 31.76
C HIS A 217 14.93 -6.76 32.36
N TYR A 218 14.48 -5.76 31.61
CA TYR A 218 13.47 -4.80 32.07
C TYR A 218 12.26 -4.81 31.11
N PRO A 219 11.33 -5.76 31.24
CA PRO A 219 10.02 -5.66 30.62
C PRO A 219 9.31 -4.35 30.99
N CYS A 220 8.69 -3.70 30.00
CA CYS A 220 7.91 -2.47 30.19
C CYS A 220 6.78 -2.35 29.17
N TYR A 221 5.64 -1.77 29.57
CA TYR A 221 4.53 -1.44 28.69
C TYR A 221 4.40 0.07 28.47
N GLY A 222 3.97 0.46 27.27
CA GLY A 222 3.92 1.84 26.83
C GLY A 222 3.60 2.01 25.34
N MET A 223 3.19 3.22 24.95
CA MET A 223 2.83 3.62 23.59
C MET A 223 2.97 5.14 23.38
N ALA A 224 2.98 5.59 22.13
CA ALA A 224 3.05 7.01 21.79
C ALA A 224 1.88 7.83 22.34
N GLU A 225 0.68 7.24 22.40
CA GLU A 225 -0.53 7.83 22.99
C GLU A 225 -0.39 8.08 24.52
N THR A 226 0.53 7.37 25.20
CA THR A 226 0.95 7.59 26.59
C THR A 226 2.32 8.27 26.70
N THR A 227 2.73 9.03 25.67
CA THR A 227 4.07 9.62 25.48
C THR A 227 5.18 8.57 25.30
N LEU A 228 5.39 7.71 26.30
CA LEU A 228 6.13 6.46 26.18
C LEU A 228 5.65 5.46 27.25
N ILE A 229 6.23 5.46 28.46
CA ILE A 229 6.07 4.36 29.44
C ILE A 229 4.80 4.48 30.29
N VAL A 230 4.23 3.35 30.71
CA VAL A 230 3.12 3.26 31.68
C VAL A 230 3.47 2.34 32.85
N THR A 231 4.07 1.19 32.56
CA THR A 231 4.49 0.21 33.57
C THR A 231 5.95 -0.21 33.37
N GLY A 232 6.64 -0.51 34.47
CA GLY A 232 8.05 -0.93 34.45
C GLY A 232 8.41 -1.79 35.66
N CYS A 233 9.37 -2.70 35.47
CA CYS A 233 9.84 -3.59 36.53
C CYS A 233 10.63 -2.82 37.61
N VAL A 234 10.83 -3.46 38.76
CA VAL A 234 11.79 -2.96 39.76
C VAL A 234 13.20 -3.38 39.33
N GLN A 235 14.06 -2.41 39.00
CA GLN A 235 15.45 -2.60 38.50
C GLN A 235 16.32 -3.59 39.31
N THR A 236 15.98 -3.84 40.58
CA THR A 236 16.71 -4.73 41.50
C THR A 236 16.07 -6.11 41.69
N GLU A 237 14.97 -6.40 41.00
CA GLU A 237 14.23 -7.67 41.04
C GLU A 237 14.42 -8.43 39.72
N GLU A 238 14.06 -9.71 39.66
CA GLU A 238 14.07 -10.48 38.41
C GLU A 238 12.79 -10.21 37.59
N PRO A 239 12.84 -10.29 36.25
CA PRO A 239 11.65 -10.12 35.41
C PRO A 239 10.59 -11.16 35.79
N VAL A 240 9.41 -10.70 36.20
CA VAL A 240 8.36 -11.61 36.70
C VAL A 240 7.84 -12.50 35.57
N VAL A 241 7.85 -13.81 35.80
CA VAL A 241 7.24 -14.80 34.91
C VAL A 241 6.23 -15.61 35.70
N ALA A 242 4.96 -15.44 35.37
CA ALA A 242 3.85 -16.15 36.00
C ALA A 242 3.25 -17.19 35.03
N HIS A 243 2.68 -18.25 35.60
CA HIS A 243 2.13 -19.38 34.85
C HIS A 243 0.63 -19.48 35.11
N PHE A 244 -0.15 -19.53 34.03
CA PHE A 244 -1.61 -19.55 34.09
C PHE A 244 -2.15 -20.69 33.22
N HIS A 245 -3.35 -21.18 33.56
CA HIS A 245 -4.00 -22.24 32.78
C HIS A 245 -4.40 -21.71 31.40
N GLY A 246 -3.75 -22.19 30.33
CA GLY A 246 -3.88 -21.64 28.96
C GLY A 246 -5.34 -21.55 28.49
N LYS A 247 -6.08 -22.65 28.61
CA LYS A 247 -7.51 -22.70 28.27
C LYS A 247 -8.39 -21.74 29.09
N ALA A 248 -7.97 -21.34 30.29
CA ALA A 248 -8.66 -20.31 31.05
C ALA A 248 -8.33 -18.90 30.54
N LEU A 249 -7.08 -18.62 30.15
CA LEU A 249 -6.70 -17.35 29.49
C LEU A 249 -7.44 -17.15 28.18
N ASP A 250 -7.65 -18.22 27.41
CA ASP A 250 -8.43 -18.21 26.16
C ASP A 250 -9.93 -17.90 26.44
N ASP A 251 -10.47 -18.35 27.59
CA ASP A 251 -11.79 -17.95 28.14
C ASP A 251 -11.80 -16.54 28.79
N HIS A 252 -10.71 -15.78 28.71
CA HIS A 252 -10.50 -14.50 29.40
C HIS A 252 -10.63 -14.59 30.95
N ARG A 253 -10.15 -15.70 31.55
CA ARG A 253 -10.14 -15.97 33.00
C ARG A 253 -8.72 -16.25 33.50
N ILE A 254 -8.31 -15.59 34.58
CA ILE A 254 -6.98 -15.71 35.17
C ILE A 254 -7.00 -16.83 36.21
N VAL A 255 -6.34 -17.94 35.91
CA VAL A 255 -6.21 -19.09 36.82
C VAL A 255 -4.73 -19.43 36.94
N PRO A 256 -4.03 -18.96 38.00
CA PRO A 256 -2.64 -19.30 38.25
C PRO A 256 -2.44 -20.81 38.45
N VAL A 257 -1.35 -21.36 37.89
CA VAL A 257 -0.96 -22.77 38.00
C VAL A 257 0.55 -22.90 38.21
N PRO A 258 1.06 -24.02 38.76
CA PRO A 258 2.50 -24.29 38.80
C PRO A 258 3.12 -24.37 37.39
N GLU A 259 4.40 -24.01 37.24
CA GLU A 259 5.17 -24.08 35.98
C GLU A 259 5.10 -25.47 35.31
N HIS A 260 4.97 -26.54 36.09
CA HIS A 260 4.92 -27.93 35.61
C HIS A 260 3.49 -28.45 35.40
N HIS A 261 2.46 -27.60 35.41
CA HIS A 261 1.10 -27.99 35.06
C HIS A 261 0.98 -28.24 33.55
N GLN A 262 0.24 -29.27 33.14
CA GLN A 262 0.18 -29.68 31.72
C GLN A 262 -0.31 -28.56 30.79
N ASP A 263 -1.32 -27.80 31.21
CA ASP A 263 -1.89 -26.69 30.45
C ASP A 263 -1.29 -25.32 30.89
N ALA A 264 -0.04 -25.26 31.36
CA ALA A 264 0.59 -24.02 31.80
C ALA A 264 1.06 -23.14 30.63
N ARG A 265 0.54 -21.91 30.52
CA ARG A 265 1.08 -20.86 29.65
C ARG A 265 1.85 -19.84 30.49
N ALA A 266 3.12 -19.63 30.15
CA ALA A 266 3.99 -18.66 30.81
C ALA A 266 3.80 -17.27 30.20
N LEU A 267 3.54 -16.26 31.04
CA LEU A 267 3.48 -14.85 30.64
C LEU A 267 4.52 -14.04 31.41
N VAL A 268 5.12 -13.05 30.75
CA VAL A 268 6.03 -12.08 31.37
C VAL A 268 5.21 -10.90 31.89
N GLY A 269 5.45 -10.50 33.14
CA GLY A 269 4.91 -9.25 33.69
C GLY A 269 5.64 -8.06 33.09
N CYS A 270 4.90 -7.13 32.50
CA CYS A 270 5.43 -5.91 31.88
C CYS A 270 5.71 -4.79 32.90
N GLY A 271 5.95 -5.15 34.16
CA GLY A 271 6.17 -4.22 35.26
C GLY A 271 4.92 -3.81 36.03
N ARG A 272 5.15 -3.04 37.10
CA ARG A 272 4.12 -2.47 37.97
C ARG A 272 3.65 -1.12 37.43
N ILE A 273 2.44 -0.73 37.79
CA ILE A 273 1.92 0.63 37.55
C ILE A 273 2.88 1.63 38.22
N LEU A 274 3.37 2.60 37.46
CA LEU A 274 4.30 3.61 37.96
C LEU A 274 3.57 4.64 38.85
N PRO A 275 4.27 5.42 39.68
CA PRO A 275 3.64 6.52 40.42
C PRO A 275 2.89 7.47 39.48
N GLU A 276 1.78 8.03 39.95
CA GLU A 276 0.95 9.01 39.23
C GLU A 276 0.20 8.48 37.97
N GLU A 277 0.47 7.25 37.52
CA GLU A 277 -0.35 6.52 36.53
C GLU A 277 -1.55 5.81 37.18
N GLU A 278 -2.73 5.87 36.56
CA GLU A 278 -3.87 4.98 36.85
C GLU A 278 -4.12 4.03 35.67
N VAL A 279 -4.06 2.71 35.92
CA VAL A 279 -4.41 1.68 34.93
C VAL A 279 -5.58 0.84 35.44
N VAL A 280 -6.59 0.65 34.58
CA VAL A 280 -7.77 -0.18 34.87
C VAL A 280 -8.06 -1.16 33.74
N ILE A 281 -8.52 -2.36 34.09
CA ILE A 281 -8.89 -3.42 33.15
C ILE A 281 -10.40 -3.37 32.92
N VAL A 282 -10.84 -3.35 31.66
CA VAL A 282 -12.22 -2.96 31.28
C VAL A 282 -12.88 -3.97 30.34
N ASP A 283 -14.18 -4.23 30.53
CA ASP A 283 -15.00 -5.03 29.61
C ASP A 283 -15.16 -4.27 28.28
N THR A 284 -14.65 -4.86 27.19
CA THR A 284 -14.55 -4.26 25.84
C THR A 284 -15.89 -3.84 25.24
N MET A 285 -17.02 -4.38 25.74
CA MET A 285 -18.37 -4.11 25.21
C MET A 285 -19.23 -3.32 26.20
N ARG A 286 -19.03 -3.49 27.51
CA ARG A 286 -19.86 -2.87 28.56
C ARG A 286 -19.24 -1.62 29.18
N TYR A 287 -17.94 -1.39 28.94
CA TYR A 287 -17.15 -0.31 29.53
C TYR A 287 -17.28 -0.23 31.07
N VAL A 288 -17.29 -1.40 31.72
CA VAL A 288 -17.22 -1.53 33.18
C VAL A 288 -15.86 -2.08 33.58
N ARG A 289 -15.32 -1.60 34.70
CA ARG A 289 -14.08 -2.16 35.27
C ARG A 289 -14.30 -3.63 35.65
N LEU A 290 -13.41 -4.49 35.19
CA LEU A 290 -13.41 -5.92 35.49
C LEU A 290 -12.67 -6.21 36.81
N PRO A 291 -12.99 -7.34 37.47
CA PRO A 291 -12.18 -7.87 38.56
C PRO A 291 -10.85 -8.48 38.04
N GLU A 292 -9.88 -8.61 38.94
CA GLU A 292 -8.51 -9.04 38.65
C GLU A 292 -8.39 -10.49 38.15
N ASP A 293 -9.44 -11.32 38.31
CA ASP A 293 -9.50 -12.68 37.78
C ASP A 293 -9.87 -12.74 36.27
N ARG A 294 -9.92 -11.62 35.56
CA ARG A 294 -10.38 -11.54 34.15
C ARG A 294 -9.44 -10.74 33.23
N VAL A 295 -9.36 -11.16 31.97
CA VAL A 295 -8.72 -10.38 30.89
C VAL A 295 -9.70 -9.31 30.39
N GLY A 296 -9.20 -8.10 30.10
CA GLY A 296 -9.97 -7.01 29.50
C GLY A 296 -9.08 -6.01 28.75
N GLU A 297 -9.68 -4.93 28.25
CA GLU A 297 -8.93 -3.84 27.62
C GLU A 297 -8.19 -3.03 28.68
N ILE A 298 -6.93 -2.66 28.40
CA ILE A 298 -6.10 -1.84 29.28
C ILE A 298 -6.47 -0.36 29.03
N TRP A 299 -7.06 0.30 30.02
CA TRP A 299 -7.40 1.73 29.99
C TRP A 299 -6.48 2.50 30.95
N ILE A 300 -5.97 3.65 30.51
CA ILE A 300 -4.92 4.43 31.22
C ILE A 300 -5.40 5.88 31.48
N SER A 301 -5.11 6.43 32.65
CA SER A 301 -5.34 7.84 33.01
C SER A 301 -4.09 8.40 33.70
N SER A 302 -3.47 9.44 33.12
CA SER A 302 -2.21 10.03 33.59
C SER A 302 -1.92 11.38 32.90
N ASP A 303 -1.10 12.24 33.54
CA ASP A 303 -0.49 13.42 32.89
C ASP A 303 0.51 13.02 31.77
N SER A 304 0.90 11.74 31.65
CA SER A 304 1.61 11.16 30.49
C SER A 304 0.76 11.08 29.22
N VAL A 305 -0.56 11.04 29.33
CA VAL A 305 -1.48 10.82 28.19
C VAL A 305 -1.51 12.04 27.27
N GLY A 306 -1.34 11.81 25.96
CA GLY A 306 -1.36 12.86 24.94
C GLY A 306 -2.68 13.63 24.91
N GLN A 307 -2.66 14.87 24.41
CA GLN A 307 -3.84 15.75 24.35
C GLN A 307 -4.91 15.27 23.35
N GLY A 308 -4.57 14.31 22.48
CA GLY A 308 -5.43 13.72 21.47
C GLY A 308 -4.68 13.37 20.19
N TYR A 309 -5.45 13.14 19.11
CA TYR A 309 -4.92 13.09 17.75
C TYR A 309 -5.09 14.45 17.07
N TRP A 310 -4.03 14.92 16.42
CA TRP A 310 -3.99 16.20 15.72
C TRP A 310 -5.13 16.30 14.69
N LYS A 311 -5.92 17.38 14.80
CA LYS A 311 -7.10 17.71 13.97
C LYS A 311 -8.20 16.63 13.91
N LYS A 312 -8.14 15.57 14.72
CA LYS A 312 -9.03 14.39 14.64
C LYS A 312 -9.85 14.27 15.93
N LEU A 313 -10.81 15.19 16.10
CA LEU A 313 -11.57 15.40 17.34
C LEU A 313 -12.43 14.19 17.74
N GLU A 314 -13.19 13.61 16.82
CA GLU A 314 -14.06 12.45 17.12
C GLU A 314 -13.25 11.23 17.57
N LEU A 315 -12.17 10.92 16.85
CA LEU A 315 -11.24 9.86 17.23
C LEU A 315 -10.55 10.18 18.57
N THR A 316 -10.28 11.45 18.86
CA THR A 316 -9.78 11.90 20.17
C THR A 316 -10.79 11.61 21.28
N ASP A 317 -12.07 11.94 21.08
CA ASP A 317 -13.11 11.70 22.09
C ASP A 317 -13.36 10.20 22.31
N GLN A 318 -13.38 9.41 21.24
CA GLN A 318 -13.50 7.94 21.31
C GLN A 318 -12.31 7.26 21.99
N THR A 319 -11.09 7.79 21.82
CA THR A 319 -9.85 7.11 22.26
C THR A 319 -9.32 7.67 23.58
N PHE A 320 -9.27 9.00 23.76
CA PHE A 320 -8.64 9.68 24.92
C PHE A 320 -9.64 10.15 25.98
N ARG A 321 -10.96 10.14 25.71
CA ARG A 321 -11.99 10.67 26.63
C ARG A 321 -12.99 9.60 27.10
N ALA A 322 -12.59 8.34 27.07
CA ALA A 322 -13.43 7.22 27.48
C ALA A 322 -13.75 7.28 29.00
N LYS A 323 -14.91 6.74 29.39
CA LYS A 323 -15.43 6.78 30.77
C LYS A 323 -16.09 5.45 31.13
N LEU A 324 -15.99 5.07 32.40
CA LEU A 324 -16.60 3.83 32.89
C LEU A 324 -18.11 4.01 33.07
N THR A 325 -18.91 3.06 32.58
CA THR A 325 -20.38 3.10 32.66
C THR A 325 -20.89 2.98 34.11
N ASN A 326 -20.09 2.40 35.01
CA ASN A 326 -20.47 2.08 36.39
C ASN A 326 -19.68 2.85 37.48
N SER A 327 -18.85 3.84 37.10
CA SER A 327 -18.01 4.59 38.06
C SER A 327 -17.72 6.00 37.54
N PRO A 328 -17.71 7.06 38.37
CA PRO A 328 -17.43 8.44 37.94
C PRO A 328 -15.95 8.73 37.63
N GLY A 329 -15.14 7.71 37.33
CA GLY A 329 -13.71 7.84 37.02
C GLY A 329 -13.43 8.16 35.54
N GLY A 330 -12.21 8.65 35.28
CA GLY A 330 -11.72 9.07 33.96
C GLY A 330 -11.67 10.60 33.79
N PRO A 331 -11.38 11.10 32.57
CA PRO A 331 -11.26 10.35 31.32
C PRO A 331 -10.11 9.35 31.29
N TYR A 332 -10.25 8.30 30.47
CA TYR A 332 -9.22 7.32 30.19
C TYR A 332 -8.87 7.29 28.70
N LEU A 333 -7.60 7.04 28.42
CA LEU A 333 -7.09 6.53 27.16
C LEU A 333 -7.44 5.04 27.00
N ARG A 334 -7.97 4.68 25.84
CA ARG A 334 -8.13 3.30 25.37
C ARG A 334 -6.92 2.86 24.57
N SER A 335 -6.16 1.90 25.08
CA SER A 335 -5.00 1.33 24.36
C SER A 335 -5.39 0.45 23.16
N GLY A 336 -6.58 -0.15 23.19
CA GLY A 336 -6.94 -1.29 22.34
C GLY A 336 -6.16 -2.58 22.63
N ASP A 337 -5.31 -2.61 23.65
CA ASP A 337 -4.52 -3.77 24.06
C ASP A 337 -5.24 -4.55 25.16
N LEU A 338 -5.07 -5.88 25.19
CA LEU A 338 -5.69 -6.79 26.15
C LEU A 338 -4.68 -7.20 27.23
N GLY A 339 -5.14 -7.27 28.47
CA GLY A 339 -4.34 -7.73 29.60
C GLY A 339 -5.12 -7.85 30.90
N PHE A 340 -4.36 -8.05 31.98
CA PHE A 340 -4.86 -8.13 33.35
C PHE A 340 -3.78 -7.71 34.36
N LEU A 341 -4.19 -7.40 35.59
CA LEU A 341 -3.29 -7.13 36.71
C LEU A 341 -3.26 -8.36 37.63
N HIS A 342 -2.07 -8.83 38.02
CA HIS A 342 -1.91 -9.93 38.97
C HIS A 342 -0.66 -9.73 39.83
N ASP A 343 -0.79 -9.88 41.14
CA ASP A 343 0.24 -9.61 42.17
C ASP A 343 0.97 -8.26 42.01
N GLY A 344 0.29 -7.27 41.42
CA GLY A 344 0.79 -5.91 41.18
C GLY A 344 1.48 -5.67 39.84
N GLU A 345 1.72 -6.72 39.04
CA GLU A 345 2.29 -6.63 37.69
C GLU A 345 1.19 -6.57 36.62
N LEU A 346 1.46 -5.87 35.50
CA LEU A 346 0.62 -5.87 34.31
C LEU A 346 1.02 -6.99 33.35
N PHE A 347 0.11 -7.91 33.06
CA PHE A 347 0.30 -8.96 32.07
C PHE A 347 -0.48 -8.63 30.80
N VAL A 348 0.24 -8.31 29.72
CA VAL A 348 -0.36 -8.04 28.39
C VAL A 348 -0.55 -9.36 27.67
N THR A 349 -1.81 -9.74 27.37
CA THR A 349 -2.12 -10.99 26.67
C THR A 349 -2.16 -10.81 25.15
N GLY A 350 -2.56 -9.64 24.64
CA GLY A 350 -2.63 -9.38 23.21
C GLY A 350 -3.21 -8.00 22.86
N ARG A 351 -3.90 -7.92 21.72
CA ARG A 351 -4.57 -6.70 21.23
C ARG A 351 -5.94 -7.05 20.68
N VAL A 352 -6.94 -6.20 20.97
CA VAL A 352 -8.37 -6.44 20.65
C VAL A 352 -8.59 -6.72 19.15
N LYS A 353 -7.80 -6.09 18.28
CA LYS A 353 -7.89 -6.24 16.81
C LYS A 353 -7.02 -7.34 16.21
N ASP A 354 -6.06 -7.87 16.97
CA ASP A 354 -5.14 -8.92 16.53
C ASP A 354 -5.65 -10.34 16.89
N LEU A 355 -6.68 -10.45 17.74
CA LEU A 355 -7.15 -11.71 18.32
C LEU A 355 -7.77 -12.64 17.26
N ILE A 356 -7.35 -13.90 17.20
CA ILE A 356 -7.80 -14.91 16.24
C ILE A 356 -8.85 -15.81 16.93
N ILE A 357 -10.11 -15.81 16.48
CA ILE A 357 -11.23 -16.39 17.27
C ILE A 357 -11.74 -17.71 16.67
N ILE A 358 -10.96 -18.77 16.86
CA ILE A 358 -11.18 -20.03 16.14
C ILE A 358 -12.16 -20.92 16.87
N ARG A 359 -13.26 -21.30 16.21
CA ARG A 359 -14.29 -22.21 16.77
C ARG A 359 -14.93 -21.65 18.05
N GLY A 360 -14.94 -20.32 18.21
CA GLY A 360 -15.37 -19.65 19.44
C GLY A 360 -14.33 -19.61 20.57
N VAL A 361 -13.09 -20.06 20.32
CA VAL A 361 -11.98 -20.00 21.27
C VAL A 361 -11.00 -18.90 20.86
N ASN A 362 -10.78 -17.93 21.75
CA ASN A 362 -9.84 -16.84 21.51
C ASN A 362 -8.40 -17.36 21.49
N ARG A 363 -7.63 -17.01 20.44
CA ARG A 363 -6.22 -17.37 20.30
C ARG A 363 -5.37 -16.16 20.00
N TYR A 364 -4.27 -16.05 20.72
CA TYR A 364 -3.33 -14.95 20.59
C TYR A 364 -2.31 -15.29 19.48
N PRO A 365 -2.16 -14.46 18.43
CA PRO A 365 -1.27 -14.77 17.30
C PRO A 365 0.16 -15.10 17.73
N GLN A 366 0.70 -14.34 18.69
CA GLN A 366 2.06 -14.52 19.22
C GLN A 366 2.32 -15.90 19.84
N ASP A 367 1.29 -16.57 20.39
CA ASP A 367 1.41 -17.91 20.97
C ASP A 367 1.53 -18.95 19.85
N ILE A 368 0.71 -18.80 18.81
CA ILE A 368 0.75 -19.61 17.58
C ILE A 368 2.10 -19.41 16.85
N GLU A 369 2.49 -18.15 16.63
CA GLU A 369 3.76 -17.75 16.02
C GLU A 369 4.95 -18.35 16.78
N LEU A 370 4.93 -18.34 18.12
CA LEU A 370 6.01 -18.93 18.92
C LEU A 370 6.11 -20.46 18.72
N THR A 371 4.99 -21.18 18.62
CA THR A 371 4.98 -22.62 18.30
C THR A 371 5.53 -22.89 16.90
N VAL A 372 5.19 -22.04 15.92
CA VAL A 372 5.72 -22.11 14.55
C VAL A 372 7.23 -21.93 14.56
N GLU A 373 7.73 -20.86 15.19
CA GLU A 373 9.16 -20.55 15.31
C GLU A 373 9.94 -21.67 16.01
N LYS A 374 9.35 -22.33 17.01
CA LYS A 374 9.95 -23.46 17.72
C LYS A 374 9.91 -24.78 16.96
N SER A 375 9.02 -24.93 15.98
CA SER A 375 8.85 -26.20 15.25
C SER A 375 10.09 -26.59 14.43
N SER A 376 10.84 -25.64 13.88
CA SER A 376 11.93 -25.93 12.95
C SER A 376 12.96 -24.80 12.91
N ASN A 377 14.24 -25.17 13.00
CA ASN A 377 15.39 -24.28 12.87
C ASN A 377 15.50 -23.59 11.50
N GLN A 378 14.78 -24.10 10.51
CA GLN A 378 14.76 -23.63 9.12
C GLN A 378 13.87 -22.39 8.90
N LEU A 379 13.17 -21.95 9.94
CA LEU A 379 12.28 -20.80 9.95
C LEU A 379 12.96 -19.62 10.64
N GLN A 380 12.75 -18.40 10.16
CA GLN A 380 13.33 -17.22 10.79
C GLN A 380 12.47 -16.81 12.01
N ALA A 381 13.01 -17.00 13.22
CA ALA A 381 12.38 -16.53 14.45
C ALA A 381 12.23 -14.99 14.46
N GLY A 382 11.13 -14.48 15.01
CA GLY A 382 10.70 -13.08 14.84
C GLY A 382 10.27 -12.72 13.40
N ALA A 383 9.90 -13.71 12.59
CA ALA A 383 9.45 -13.54 11.21
C ALA A 383 8.33 -14.52 10.85
N VAL A 384 7.30 -14.53 11.69
CA VAL A 384 6.07 -15.31 11.50
C VAL A 384 4.90 -14.40 11.78
N GLY A 385 3.88 -14.41 10.91
CA GLY A 385 2.60 -13.76 11.15
C GLY A 385 1.47 -14.79 11.10
N ALA A 386 0.76 -14.95 12.20
CA ALA A 386 -0.49 -15.71 12.28
C ALA A 386 -1.70 -14.76 12.16
N PHE A 387 -2.73 -15.14 11.41
CA PHE A 387 -3.98 -14.39 11.26
C PHE A 387 -5.11 -15.29 10.73
N ALA A 388 -6.34 -14.83 10.86
CA ALA A 388 -7.54 -15.48 10.35
C ALA A 388 -7.93 -14.96 8.95
N VAL A 389 -8.44 -15.84 8.08
CA VAL A 389 -9.01 -15.50 6.76
C VAL A 389 -10.26 -16.33 6.50
N ASP A 390 -11.37 -15.68 6.16
CA ASP A 390 -12.54 -16.40 5.68
C ASP A 390 -12.28 -17.06 4.32
N VAL A 391 -12.62 -18.35 4.21
CA VAL A 391 -12.63 -19.12 2.97
C VAL A 391 -13.74 -20.18 3.09
N ASP A 392 -14.72 -20.14 2.18
CA ASP A 392 -15.96 -20.93 2.21
C ASP A 392 -16.80 -20.76 3.50
N GLY A 393 -16.78 -19.57 4.12
CA GLY A 393 -17.51 -19.28 5.36
C GLY A 393 -16.78 -19.71 6.65
N ARG A 394 -15.60 -20.32 6.55
CA ARG A 394 -14.73 -20.67 7.69
C ARG A 394 -13.56 -19.71 7.74
N GLU A 395 -13.30 -19.10 8.91
CA GLU A 395 -12.31 -18.04 9.13
C GLU A 395 -10.83 -18.52 9.24
N ARG A 396 -10.49 -19.61 8.53
CA ARG A 396 -9.20 -20.35 8.44
C ARG A 396 -7.94 -19.63 8.91
N LEU A 397 -7.16 -20.26 9.80
CA LEU A 397 -5.93 -19.65 10.34
C LEU A 397 -4.74 -19.86 9.41
N VAL A 398 -4.28 -18.75 8.85
CA VAL A 398 -3.06 -18.64 8.07
C VAL A 398 -1.88 -18.18 8.90
N ILE A 399 -0.81 -18.94 8.81
CA ILE A 399 0.54 -18.51 9.18
C ILE A 399 1.31 -18.28 7.90
N VAL A 400 1.89 -17.11 7.80
CA VAL A 400 2.97 -16.79 6.89
C VAL A 400 4.25 -16.81 7.70
N ALA A 401 5.25 -17.59 7.30
CA ALA A 401 6.57 -17.56 7.91
C ALA A 401 7.65 -17.23 6.88
N GLU A 402 8.67 -16.48 7.30
CA GLU A 402 9.90 -16.33 6.56
C GLU A 402 10.83 -17.52 6.81
N VAL A 403 11.68 -17.75 5.82
CA VAL A 403 12.56 -18.91 5.75
C VAL A 403 14.01 -18.47 5.78
N GLU A 404 14.92 -19.34 6.22
CA GLU A 404 16.34 -19.01 6.09
C GLU A 404 16.76 -18.91 4.60
N ARG A 405 17.82 -18.15 4.30
CA ARG A 405 18.16 -17.65 2.93
C ARG A 405 18.60 -18.71 1.91
N LYS A 406 18.30 -19.98 2.15
CA LYS A 406 19.09 -21.14 1.77
C LYS A 406 18.16 -22.14 1.07
N ARG A 407 18.23 -22.25 -0.27
CA ARG A 407 17.30 -23.05 -1.11
C ARG A 407 17.37 -24.57 -0.84
N ARG A 408 16.27 -25.27 -1.13
CA ARG A 408 16.06 -26.74 -1.16
C ARG A 408 14.99 -27.06 -2.22
N PRO A 409 14.90 -28.31 -2.74
CA PRO A 409 13.89 -28.70 -3.72
C PRO A 409 12.53 -29.16 -3.15
N ASP A 410 12.45 -29.56 -1.88
CA ASP A 410 11.21 -29.99 -1.21
C ASP A 410 11.24 -29.57 0.25
N TRP A 411 10.09 -29.14 0.75
CA TRP A 411 9.88 -28.48 2.03
C TRP A 411 8.74 -29.16 2.85
N SER A 412 8.26 -30.32 2.38
CA SER A 412 7.05 -30.99 2.90
C SER A 412 7.21 -31.60 4.30
N ASP A 413 8.44 -31.82 4.74
CA ASP A 413 8.76 -32.29 6.09
C ASP A 413 8.50 -31.22 7.16
N VAL A 414 8.87 -29.97 6.90
CA VAL A 414 8.55 -28.88 7.84
C VAL A 414 7.07 -28.58 7.79
N ILE A 415 6.37 -28.70 6.63
CA ILE A 415 4.89 -28.68 6.59
C ILE A 415 4.39 -29.62 7.66
N ALA A 416 4.73 -30.91 7.55
CA ALA A 416 4.28 -31.92 8.49
C ALA A 416 4.65 -31.57 9.95
N LYS A 417 5.74 -30.82 10.17
CA LYS A 417 6.21 -30.43 11.51
C LYS A 417 5.51 -29.20 12.10
N ILE A 418 5.45 -28.03 11.45
CA ILE A 418 4.57 -26.93 11.93
C ILE A 418 3.14 -27.47 12.01
N ARG A 419 2.73 -28.29 11.03
CA ARG A 419 1.38 -28.86 11.03
C ARG A 419 1.09 -29.64 12.31
N LYS A 420 1.96 -30.60 12.65
CA LYS A 420 1.84 -31.42 13.85
C LYS A 420 1.95 -30.59 15.12
N ASP A 421 2.96 -29.73 15.21
CA ASP A 421 3.32 -29.06 16.45
C ASP A 421 2.29 -27.99 16.84
N VAL A 422 1.75 -27.23 15.88
CA VAL A 422 0.66 -26.28 16.16
C VAL A 422 -0.66 -27.02 16.49
N THR A 423 -0.94 -28.18 15.86
CA THR A 423 -2.07 -29.02 16.28
C THR A 423 -1.95 -29.45 17.74
N ALA A 424 -0.77 -29.89 18.15
CA ALA A 424 -0.54 -30.49 19.46
C ALA A 424 -0.57 -29.46 20.59
N GLU A 425 0.07 -28.30 20.38
CA GLU A 425 0.13 -27.22 21.38
C GLU A 425 -1.20 -26.46 21.50
N HIS A 426 -1.88 -26.24 20.37
CA HIS A 426 -3.08 -25.38 20.33
C HIS A 426 -4.41 -26.14 20.20
N GLU A 427 -4.42 -27.47 20.10
CA GLU A 427 -5.65 -28.27 19.80
C GLU A 427 -6.35 -27.82 18.49
N LEU A 428 -5.57 -27.23 17.58
CA LEU A 428 -6.05 -26.39 16.50
C LEU A 428 -5.31 -26.79 15.20
N PRO A 429 -5.93 -27.62 14.32
CA PRO A 429 -5.19 -28.41 13.34
C PRO A 429 -5.10 -27.75 11.95
N PRO A 430 -3.97 -27.80 11.25
CA PRO A 430 -3.66 -27.19 9.94
C PRO A 430 -4.64 -27.11 8.75
N ASP A 431 -4.94 -25.86 8.32
CA ASP A 431 -5.79 -25.46 7.19
C ASP A 431 -4.94 -24.85 6.05
N GLY A 432 -4.63 -23.55 6.09
CA GLY A 432 -4.11 -22.83 4.92
C GLY A 432 -3.10 -21.77 5.30
N ILE A 433 -2.22 -21.43 4.36
CA ILE A 433 -0.85 -21.14 4.78
C ILE A 433 -0.06 -20.39 3.73
N VAL A 434 1.00 -19.65 4.11
CA VAL A 434 2.11 -19.30 3.21
C VAL A 434 3.50 -19.54 3.84
N LEU A 435 4.52 -19.75 3.01
CA LEU A 435 5.87 -19.30 3.34
C LEU A 435 6.37 -18.33 2.29
N VAL A 436 7.20 -17.39 2.74
CA VAL A 436 7.80 -16.41 1.86
C VAL A 436 9.31 -16.33 2.00
N ARG A 437 9.94 -15.80 0.96
CA ARG A 437 11.38 -15.52 0.90
C ARG A 437 11.83 -14.71 2.13
N PHE A 438 13.04 -15.00 2.62
CA PHE A 438 13.66 -14.23 3.70
C PHE A 438 13.51 -12.71 3.51
N GLY A 439 13.01 -12.01 4.54
CA GLY A 439 12.86 -10.55 4.55
C GLY A 439 11.67 -10.00 3.77
N SER A 440 10.65 -10.81 3.44
CA SER A 440 9.45 -10.34 2.72
C SER A 440 8.13 -10.48 3.49
N ILE A 441 8.12 -10.69 4.81
CA ILE A 441 6.92 -10.43 5.61
C ILE A 441 6.84 -8.92 5.93
N PRO A 442 5.69 -8.27 5.77
CA PRO A 442 5.49 -6.88 6.21
C PRO A 442 5.82 -6.68 7.71
N LYS A 443 6.76 -5.79 8.00
CA LYS A 443 7.17 -5.41 9.36
C LYS A 443 7.17 -3.89 9.52
N THR A 444 7.00 -3.39 10.74
CA THR A 444 7.14 -1.96 11.04
C THR A 444 8.61 -1.54 10.94
N SER A 445 8.90 -0.23 10.92
CA SER A 445 10.27 0.28 11.08
C SER A 445 10.87 0.02 12.49
N SER A 446 10.08 -0.53 13.41
CA SER A 446 10.51 -1.08 14.70
C SER A 446 10.59 -2.62 14.73
N GLY A 447 10.47 -3.31 13.59
CA GLY A 447 10.67 -4.76 13.46
C GLY A 447 9.43 -5.64 13.72
N LYS A 448 8.37 -5.08 14.31
CA LYS A 448 7.13 -5.79 14.68
C LYS A 448 6.37 -6.27 13.42
N ILE A 449 5.80 -7.47 13.48
CA ILE A 449 5.02 -8.06 12.37
C ILE A 449 3.75 -7.23 12.10
N GLN A 450 3.55 -6.79 10.86
CA GLN A 450 2.31 -6.15 10.43
C GLN A 450 1.31 -7.22 9.97
N ARG A 451 0.72 -7.96 10.93
CA ARG A 451 -0.17 -9.11 10.65
C ARG A 451 -1.28 -8.79 9.67
N HIS A 452 -1.93 -7.65 9.85
CA HIS A 452 -2.96 -7.12 8.95
C HIS A 452 -2.46 -6.91 7.51
N ALA A 453 -1.28 -6.33 7.29
CA ALA A 453 -0.72 -6.20 5.94
C ALA A 453 -0.31 -7.56 5.35
N CYS A 454 0.21 -8.46 6.19
CA CYS A 454 0.52 -9.84 5.80
C CYS A 454 -0.75 -10.65 5.41
N ARG A 455 -1.90 -10.34 6.03
CA ARG A 455 -3.23 -10.83 5.63
C ARG A 455 -3.65 -10.24 4.28
N SER A 456 -3.52 -8.93 4.06
CA SER A 456 -3.80 -8.32 2.75
C SER A 456 -2.97 -8.95 1.64
N ASP A 457 -1.66 -9.09 1.84
CA ASP A 457 -0.77 -9.70 0.83
C ASP A 457 -1.10 -11.18 0.60
N PHE A 458 -1.58 -11.91 1.61
CA PHE A 458 -2.08 -13.27 1.46
C PHE A 458 -3.37 -13.33 0.62
N VAL A 459 -4.37 -12.51 0.94
CA VAL A 459 -5.68 -12.50 0.26
C VAL A 459 -5.54 -11.95 -1.18
N ALA A 460 -4.69 -10.95 -1.38
CA ALA A 460 -4.38 -10.41 -2.70
C ALA A 460 -3.62 -11.42 -3.58
N GLY A 461 -2.66 -12.14 -2.99
CA GLY A 461 -1.72 -13.04 -3.67
C GLY A 461 -0.30 -12.47 -3.83
N ASN A 462 0.02 -11.35 -3.18
CA ASN A 462 1.28 -10.60 -3.31
C ASN A 462 2.47 -11.21 -2.57
N LEU A 463 2.24 -12.16 -1.66
CA LEU A 463 3.29 -12.78 -0.87
C LEU A 463 4.35 -13.44 -1.78
N SER A 464 5.64 -13.24 -1.46
CA SER A 464 6.76 -13.82 -2.21
C SER A 464 6.94 -15.31 -1.92
N VAL A 465 5.96 -16.13 -2.33
CA VAL A 465 5.83 -17.55 -1.98
C VAL A 465 7.07 -18.35 -2.40
N VAL A 466 7.61 -19.15 -1.48
CA VAL A 466 8.68 -20.12 -1.84
C VAL A 466 8.07 -21.44 -2.32
N ASP A 467 7.14 -22.02 -1.57
CA ASP A 467 6.40 -23.25 -1.94
C ASP A 467 5.17 -23.44 -1.02
N GLU A 468 4.21 -24.31 -1.37
CA GLU A 468 2.87 -24.36 -0.76
C GLU A 468 2.22 -25.68 -0.31
N TRP A 469 1.13 -25.52 0.47
CA TRP A 469 0.16 -26.52 0.95
C TRP A 469 -1.04 -25.80 1.60
N TYR A 470 -2.24 -26.32 1.34
CA TYR A 470 -3.51 -25.97 1.97
C TYR A 470 -4.31 -27.28 2.19
N SER A 471 -5.20 -27.31 3.17
CA SER A 471 -6.22 -28.35 3.41
C SER A 471 -7.35 -28.31 2.37
N TRP A 472 -7.47 -27.17 1.70
CA TRP A 472 -8.56 -26.78 0.83
C TRP A 472 -8.05 -26.54 -0.60
N ASP A 473 -8.95 -26.60 -1.59
CA ASP A 473 -8.60 -26.28 -2.97
C ASP A 473 -8.33 -24.77 -3.10
N LYS A 474 -7.11 -24.37 -3.47
CA LYS A 474 -6.71 -22.96 -3.57
C LYS A 474 -7.63 -22.13 -4.48
N ALA A 475 -8.39 -22.75 -5.39
CA ALA A 475 -9.45 -22.09 -6.16
C ALA A 475 -10.52 -21.40 -5.27
N ALA A 476 -10.82 -21.95 -4.08
CA ALA A 476 -11.74 -21.35 -3.11
C ALA A 476 -11.24 -20.00 -2.57
N LEU A 477 -9.92 -19.76 -2.53
CA LEU A 477 -9.36 -18.47 -2.12
C LEU A 477 -9.78 -17.33 -3.07
N ALA A 478 -10.08 -17.63 -4.34
CA ALA A 478 -10.56 -16.63 -5.29
C ALA A 478 -12.00 -16.16 -4.98
N ALA A 479 -12.80 -16.95 -4.25
CA ALA A 479 -14.12 -16.56 -3.77
C ALA A 479 -14.06 -15.74 -2.47
N ALA A 480 -12.92 -15.74 -1.78
CA ALA A 480 -12.69 -15.08 -0.49
C ALA A 480 -12.18 -13.62 -0.60
N LYS A 481 -12.25 -12.99 -1.79
CA LYS A 481 -11.80 -11.60 -1.99
C LYS A 481 -12.86 -10.59 -1.52
N GLY A 482 -13.12 -10.60 -0.21
CA GLY A 482 -13.92 -9.62 0.53
C GLY A 482 -13.09 -8.94 1.63
N ASP A 483 -12.56 -7.77 1.29
CA ASP A 483 -12.16 -6.64 2.13
C ASP A 483 -11.15 -6.75 3.31
N ASP A 484 -10.66 -5.54 3.64
CA ASP A 484 -9.75 -5.12 4.71
C ASP A 484 -8.37 -5.81 4.80
N VAL A 485 -7.36 -5.15 4.20
CA VAL A 485 -6.64 -4.08 4.92
C VAL A 485 -5.84 -3.17 3.95
N PRO A 486 -5.67 -1.85 4.23
CA PRO A 486 -5.03 -0.91 3.30
C PRO A 486 -3.49 -0.98 3.26
N THR A 487 -2.92 -0.79 2.06
CA THR A 487 -1.46 -0.67 1.83
C THR A 487 -0.97 0.77 1.96
N VAL A 488 0.28 0.96 2.43
CA VAL A 488 0.88 2.30 2.60
C VAL A 488 2.35 2.30 2.18
N ALA A 489 2.70 3.21 1.26
CA ALA A 489 4.05 3.48 0.76
C ALA A 489 4.69 2.32 -0.07
N ALA A 490 5.75 2.54 -0.84
CA ALA A 490 6.59 3.75 -0.93
C ALA A 490 7.06 4.04 -2.36
N ALA A 491 7.41 5.31 -2.60
CA ALA A 491 8.29 5.67 -3.72
C ALA A 491 9.68 5.07 -3.50
N ALA A 492 10.19 4.32 -4.48
CA ALA A 492 11.54 3.75 -4.46
C ALA A 492 12.08 3.54 -5.89
N ALA A 493 12.63 4.62 -6.45
CA ALA A 493 13.65 4.68 -7.51
C ALA A 493 13.54 3.81 -8.78
N THR A 494 13.73 4.47 -9.94
CA THR A 494 14.46 3.86 -11.05
C THR A 494 15.32 4.92 -11.69
N LEU A 495 16.64 4.83 -11.49
CA LEU A 495 17.65 5.60 -12.21
C LEU A 495 18.80 4.67 -12.56
N SER A 496 18.91 4.36 -13.85
CA SER A 496 20.11 3.88 -14.52
C SER A 496 20.15 4.54 -15.89
N SER A 497 21.35 4.87 -16.37
CA SER A 497 21.58 5.55 -17.64
C SER A 497 22.97 5.18 -18.19
N PRO A 498 23.21 5.29 -19.51
CA PRO A 498 23.83 4.16 -20.23
C PRO A 498 25.35 4.19 -20.39
N VAL A 499 25.87 2.98 -20.64
CA VAL A 499 27.27 2.62 -20.90
C VAL A 499 27.86 3.37 -22.11
N ARG A 500 29.13 3.75 -22.02
CA ARG A 500 29.97 4.22 -23.14
C ARG A 500 30.97 3.14 -23.54
N HIS A 501 31.05 2.79 -24.82
CA HIS A 501 32.15 1.98 -25.33
C HIS A 501 33.47 2.78 -25.43
N SER A 502 34.58 2.04 -25.35
CA SER A 502 35.91 2.55 -25.06
C SER A 502 36.75 2.93 -26.29
N SER A 503 37.62 3.93 -26.11
CA SER A 503 38.80 4.14 -26.96
C SER A 503 39.97 4.88 -26.28
N ASP A 504 39.84 5.30 -25.00
CA ASP A 504 40.89 5.96 -24.20
C ASP A 504 41.00 5.36 -22.77
N VAL A 505 41.36 4.08 -22.68
CA VAL A 505 41.74 3.40 -21.42
C VAL A 505 43.00 2.56 -21.66
N PRO A 506 44.01 2.52 -20.76
CA PRO A 506 45.25 1.77 -20.98
C PRO A 506 45.07 0.24 -20.98
N ASP A 507 46.11 -0.44 -21.46
CA ASP A 507 46.27 -1.90 -21.34
C ASP A 507 46.52 -2.28 -19.87
N VAL A 508 45.84 -3.32 -19.38
CA VAL A 508 45.65 -3.61 -17.94
C VAL A 508 46.50 -4.82 -17.52
N ASP A 509 47.12 -4.83 -16.33
CA ASP A 509 48.03 -5.91 -15.91
C ASP A 509 47.30 -7.27 -15.88
N PRO A 510 47.73 -8.27 -16.68
CA PRO A 510 47.06 -9.58 -16.75
C PRO A 510 46.95 -10.30 -15.40
N ARG A 511 47.84 -10.00 -14.45
CA ARG A 511 47.83 -10.60 -13.09
C ARG A 511 46.74 -10.03 -12.19
N VAL A 512 46.27 -8.80 -12.48
CA VAL A 512 45.08 -8.24 -11.82
C VAL A 512 43.84 -8.93 -12.38
N VAL A 513 43.76 -9.05 -13.71
CA VAL A 513 42.64 -9.68 -14.44
C VAL A 513 42.40 -11.13 -13.99
N GLU A 514 43.45 -11.94 -13.86
CA GLU A 514 43.36 -13.34 -13.46
C GLU A 514 42.68 -13.52 -12.08
N VAL A 515 43.08 -12.71 -11.10
CA VAL A 515 42.49 -12.69 -9.74
C VAL A 515 41.08 -12.11 -9.73
N VAL A 516 40.78 -11.10 -10.57
CA VAL A 516 39.42 -10.57 -10.75
C VAL A 516 38.46 -11.67 -11.24
N ILE A 517 38.86 -12.41 -12.28
CA ILE A 517 38.08 -13.54 -12.80
C ILE A 517 37.92 -14.64 -11.74
N GLU A 518 38.96 -14.96 -10.97
CA GLU A 518 38.88 -15.95 -9.89
C GLU A 518 37.85 -15.55 -8.81
N ARG A 519 37.88 -14.30 -8.32
CA ARG A 519 36.90 -13.83 -7.32
C ARG A 519 35.47 -13.74 -7.87
N ILE A 520 35.31 -13.43 -9.16
CA ILE A 520 33.99 -13.45 -9.82
C ILE A 520 33.45 -14.88 -9.89
N ARG A 521 34.25 -15.85 -10.35
CA ARG A 521 33.86 -17.27 -10.41
C ARG A 521 33.52 -17.83 -9.03
N ALA A 522 34.28 -17.44 -7.99
CA ALA A 522 34.02 -17.83 -6.60
C ALA A 522 32.68 -17.32 -6.02
N VAL A 523 32.06 -16.29 -6.63
CA VAL A 523 30.72 -15.80 -6.26
C VAL A 523 29.65 -16.28 -7.24
N ALA A 524 29.97 -16.43 -8.52
CA ALA A 524 29.05 -16.86 -9.57
C ALA A 524 28.73 -18.37 -9.55
N ALA A 525 29.67 -19.21 -9.10
CA ALA A 525 29.60 -20.69 -9.15
C ALA A 525 29.34 -21.22 -10.58
N ASP A 526 28.50 -22.24 -10.75
CA ASP A 526 28.20 -22.99 -11.99
C ASP A 526 27.72 -22.13 -13.19
N ARG A 527 27.58 -20.81 -13.01
CA ARG A 527 27.21 -19.83 -14.05
C ARG A 527 28.40 -19.37 -14.92
N SER A 528 29.61 -19.95 -14.78
CA SER A 528 30.85 -19.21 -15.09
C SER A 528 31.93 -19.90 -15.96
N ASP A 529 31.58 -20.96 -16.70
CA ASP A 529 32.51 -21.76 -17.52
C ASP A 529 33.29 -21.01 -18.62
N ALA A 530 32.84 -19.81 -19.01
CA ALA A 530 33.47 -19.01 -20.08
C ALA A 530 33.56 -17.51 -19.76
N VAL A 531 33.96 -17.14 -18.53
CA VAL A 531 34.27 -15.72 -18.18
C VAL A 531 35.59 -15.29 -18.82
N ASP A 532 35.55 -14.20 -19.60
CA ASP A 532 36.70 -13.49 -20.18
C ASP A 532 36.81 -12.03 -19.70
N LEU A 533 37.55 -11.18 -20.41
CA LEU A 533 37.77 -9.78 -20.05
C LEU A 533 36.55 -8.87 -20.30
N ASP A 534 35.71 -9.16 -21.28
CA ASP A 534 34.63 -8.26 -21.72
C ASP A 534 33.25 -8.76 -21.26
N THR A 535 33.18 -9.94 -20.64
CA THR A 535 32.02 -10.51 -19.95
C THR A 535 31.42 -9.54 -18.92
N ASN A 536 30.11 -9.31 -18.99
CA ASN A 536 29.39 -8.42 -18.06
C ASN A 536 29.01 -9.16 -16.76
N ILE A 537 29.47 -8.65 -15.61
CA ILE A 537 29.29 -9.29 -14.31
C ILE A 537 27.87 -9.14 -13.75
N SER A 538 27.12 -8.14 -14.21
CA SER A 538 25.75 -7.84 -13.80
C SER A 538 24.72 -8.66 -14.58
N ILE A 539 24.93 -8.77 -15.90
CA ILE A 539 23.96 -9.25 -16.89
C ILE A 539 24.25 -10.69 -17.30
N ASP A 540 25.45 -10.99 -17.81
CA ASP A 540 25.77 -12.30 -18.38
C ASP A 540 25.90 -13.39 -17.30
N LEU A 541 26.41 -13.01 -16.12
CA LEU A 541 26.51 -13.86 -14.94
C LEU A 541 25.31 -13.73 -13.98
N GLY A 542 24.40 -12.78 -14.26
CA GLY A 542 23.18 -12.55 -13.48
C GLY A 542 23.42 -12.33 -11.97
N LEU A 543 24.45 -11.56 -11.60
CA LEU A 543 24.80 -11.32 -10.20
C LEU A 543 23.95 -10.19 -9.59
N ASP A 544 23.31 -10.46 -8.45
CA ASP A 544 22.55 -9.43 -7.74
C ASP A 544 23.46 -8.36 -7.10
N SER A 545 22.88 -7.24 -6.65
CA SER A 545 23.65 -6.12 -6.08
C SER A 545 24.40 -6.48 -4.79
N LEU A 546 24.04 -7.57 -4.12
CA LEU A 546 24.71 -8.11 -2.94
C LEU A 546 25.83 -9.10 -3.32
N GLU A 547 25.64 -9.88 -4.40
CA GLU A 547 26.69 -10.70 -5.03
C GLU A 547 27.81 -9.82 -5.61
N ARG A 548 27.48 -8.76 -6.36
CA ARG A 548 28.47 -7.80 -6.89
C ARG A 548 29.24 -7.07 -5.78
N LEU A 549 28.57 -6.67 -4.70
CA LEU A 549 29.23 -6.05 -3.54
C LEU A 549 30.16 -7.03 -2.79
N ARG A 550 29.88 -8.35 -2.83
CA ARG A 550 30.81 -9.39 -2.34
C ARG A 550 32.04 -9.54 -3.23
N VAL A 551 31.88 -9.56 -4.55
CA VAL A 551 33.00 -9.58 -5.50
C VAL A 551 33.92 -8.38 -5.26
N ALA A 552 33.36 -7.18 -5.23
CA ALA A 552 34.12 -5.95 -5.01
C ALA A 552 34.86 -5.97 -3.67
N ASN A 553 34.18 -6.25 -2.55
CA ASN A 553 34.79 -6.31 -1.21
C ASN A 553 35.86 -7.42 -1.11
N SER A 554 35.67 -8.56 -1.80
CA SER A 554 36.71 -9.60 -1.92
C SER A 554 37.96 -9.08 -2.62
N LEU A 555 37.80 -8.26 -3.67
CA LEU A 555 38.91 -7.64 -4.40
C LEU A 555 39.55 -6.47 -3.64
N GLU A 556 38.78 -5.67 -2.89
CA GLU A 556 39.29 -4.67 -1.94
C GLU A 556 40.21 -5.31 -0.89
N ILE A 557 39.79 -6.42 -0.30
CA ILE A 557 40.57 -7.21 0.66
C ILE A 557 41.80 -7.82 -0.01
N THR A 558 41.64 -8.39 -1.21
CA THR A 558 42.71 -9.07 -1.96
C THR A 558 43.79 -8.08 -2.39
N PHE A 559 43.46 -6.95 -3.00
CA PHE A 559 44.47 -5.97 -3.48
C PHE A 559 44.84 -4.90 -2.43
N GLY A 560 44.03 -4.72 -1.39
CA GLY A 560 44.42 -4.00 -0.18
C GLY A 560 44.12 -2.50 -0.15
N GLY A 561 42.99 -2.09 -0.73
CA GLY A 561 42.50 -0.70 -0.75
C GLY A 561 40.96 -0.66 -0.74
N ARG A 562 40.35 0.36 -1.34
CA ARG A 562 38.89 0.45 -1.53
C ARG A 562 38.49 1.11 -2.85
N PHE A 563 37.35 0.69 -3.38
CA PHE A 563 36.63 1.46 -4.39
C PHE A 563 35.84 2.59 -3.72
N PRO A 564 35.73 3.78 -4.32
CA PRO A 564 34.75 4.78 -3.91
C PRO A 564 33.32 4.27 -4.13
N ASP A 565 32.39 4.52 -3.21
CA ASP A 565 31.06 3.87 -3.20
C ASP A 565 30.27 3.99 -4.51
N ARG A 566 30.43 5.10 -5.25
CA ARG A 566 29.81 5.31 -6.57
C ARG A 566 30.36 4.41 -7.67
N VAL A 567 31.64 4.06 -7.62
CA VAL A 567 32.31 3.27 -8.67
C VAL A 567 31.68 1.89 -8.76
N LEU A 568 31.20 1.33 -7.65
CA LEU A 568 30.51 0.03 -7.59
C LEU A 568 29.22 -0.05 -8.45
N ALA A 569 28.65 1.09 -8.87
CA ALA A 569 27.52 1.17 -9.79
C ALA A 569 27.94 1.41 -11.25
N GLU A 570 29.22 1.67 -11.51
CA GLU A 570 29.83 2.00 -12.81
C GLU A 570 30.72 0.86 -13.36
N ILE A 571 30.86 -0.26 -12.63
CA ILE A 571 31.69 -1.41 -13.03
C ILE A 571 30.83 -2.55 -13.60
N ASP A 572 30.78 -2.63 -14.94
CA ASP A 572 29.94 -3.59 -15.65
C ASP A 572 30.70 -4.81 -16.18
N THR A 573 31.95 -4.67 -16.63
CA THR A 573 32.75 -5.79 -17.15
C THR A 573 33.93 -6.17 -16.26
N VAL A 574 34.47 -7.38 -16.48
CA VAL A 574 35.73 -7.85 -15.86
C VAL A 574 36.89 -6.87 -16.09
N ARG A 575 36.99 -6.29 -17.31
CA ARG A 575 37.98 -5.28 -17.68
C ARG A 575 37.83 -3.99 -16.87
N ASP A 576 36.60 -3.53 -16.66
CA ASP A 576 36.32 -2.33 -15.86
C ASP A 576 36.72 -2.55 -14.39
N VAL A 577 36.47 -3.75 -13.83
CA VAL A 577 36.89 -4.12 -12.47
C VAL A 577 38.41 -4.14 -12.34
N ALA A 578 39.11 -4.73 -13.30
CA ALA A 578 40.57 -4.73 -13.31
C ALA A 578 41.15 -3.31 -13.41
N ALA A 579 40.65 -2.49 -14.36
CA ALA A 579 41.08 -1.10 -14.53
C ALA A 579 40.76 -0.22 -13.30
N ALA A 580 39.64 -0.44 -12.63
CA ALA A 580 39.29 0.24 -11.38
C ALA A 580 40.25 -0.12 -10.22
N ILE A 581 40.71 -1.38 -10.14
CA ILE A 581 41.73 -1.80 -9.18
C ILE A 581 43.05 -1.07 -9.44
N GLU A 582 43.54 -1.04 -10.69
CA GLU A 582 44.80 -0.34 -11.00
C GLU A 582 44.72 1.16 -10.68
N ARG A 583 43.57 1.78 -10.96
CA ARG A 583 43.35 3.23 -10.85
C ARG A 583 43.12 3.72 -9.43
N TYR A 584 42.52 2.90 -8.56
CA TYR A 584 42.08 3.35 -7.22
C TYR A 584 42.63 2.52 -6.04
N ILE A 585 43.19 1.32 -6.27
CA ILE A 585 43.58 0.38 -5.21
C ILE A 585 45.07 0.00 -5.30
N GLY A 586 45.58 -0.33 -6.49
CA GLY A 586 46.93 -0.84 -6.73
C GLY A 586 46.98 -2.34 -7.04
N THR A 587 48.01 -2.77 -7.77
CA THR A 587 48.00 -4.03 -8.55
C THR A 587 48.62 -5.25 -7.85
N THR A 588 48.79 -5.24 -6.52
CA THR A 588 49.53 -6.29 -5.78
C THR A 588 48.66 -7.03 -4.74
N PRO A 589 48.34 -8.33 -4.94
CA PRO A 589 47.51 -9.12 -4.03
C PRO A 589 48.07 -9.40 -2.61
N ARG A 590 47.16 -9.84 -1.72
CA ARG A 590 47.35 -10.30 -0.33
C ARG A 590 46.66 -11.67 -0.12
N PRO A 591 47.08 -12.51 0.87
CA PRO A 591 46.66 -13.93 0.96
C PRO A 591 45.25 -14.22 1.54
N ASP A 592 44.71 -15.41 1.20
CA ASP A 592 43.30 -15.86 1.23
C ASP A 592 42.64 -16.36 2.53
N ILE A 593 41.28 -16.27 2.58
CA ILE A 593 40.33 -17.24 3.21
C ILE A 593 38.96 -17.21 2.47
N ALA A 594 38.40 -18.37 2.05
CA ALA A 594 36.99 -18.53 1.62
C ALA A 594 36.51 -20.01 1.64
N ALA A 595 35.25 -20.32 2.02
CA ALA A 595 34.68 -21.70 1.92
C ALA A 595 33.13 -21.89 2.01
N GLU A 596 32.44 -21.44 3.08
CA GLU A 596 31.54 -22.40 3.79
C GLU A 596 30.01 -22.07 3.94
N GLN A 597 29.28 -21.47 2.98
CA GLN A 597 27.85 -21.08 3.19
C GLN A 597 26.82 -21.38 2.06
N LEU A 598 26.06 -22.49 2.14
CA LEU A 598 24.91 -22.88 1.26
C LEU A 598 23.80 -23.75 1.98
N ALA A 599 22.60 -23.92 1.34
CA ALA A 599 21.50 -24.95 1.50
C ALA A 599 20.47 -25.01 2.71
N VAL A 600 19.13 -25.14 2.44
CA VAL A 600 17.95 -25.48 3.37
C VAL A 600 17.49 -24.46 4.48
N GLY A 601 16.25 -24.35 5.12
CA GLY A 601 14.77 -24.10 4.77
C GLY A 601 13.63 -25.20 4.99
N ASP A 602 12.26 -25.13 5.23
CA ASP A 602 11.05 -24.20 5.14
C ASP A 602 9.63 -24.92 5.52
N LYS A 603 8.55 -24.40 6.26
CA LYS A 603 6.99 -24.58 6.09
C LYS A 603 5.88 -24.84 7.26
N ARG A 604 4.81 -23.98 7.50
CA ARG A 604 3.25 -24.14 7.50
C ARG A 604 2.05 -24.52 8.62
N SER A 605 0.87 -23.75 8.76
CA SER A 605 -0.41 -23.48 9.69
C SER A 605 -1.92 -24.15 9.80
N PRO A 606 -2.84 -23.91 10.86
CA PRO A 606 -4.32 -24.32 11.33
C PRO A 606 -5.82 -23.98 10.83
N GLU A 607 -6.91 -24.72 11.30
CA GLU A 607 -8.39 -24.90 10.87
C GLU A 607 -9.62 -24.57 11.81
N TYR A 608 -10.86 -24.46 11.24
CA TYR A 608 -12.19 -24.18 11.88
C TYR A 608 -13.25 -25.33 11.95
N ALA A 609 -14.37 -25.12 12.69
CA ALA A 609 -15.39 -26.14 13.04
C ALA A 609 -16.84 -25.80 12.62
N GLU A 610 -17.46 -24.76 13.17
CA GLU A 610 -18.78 -24.27 12.71
C GLU A 610 -18.64 -22.79 12.29
N ILE A 611 -19.55 -22.33 11.43
CA ILE A 611 -19.36 -21.18 10.53
C ILE A 611 -20.10 -19.94 11.10
N PRO A 612 -19.40 -18.88 11.54
CA PRO A 612 -20.02 -17.65 12.02
C PRO A 612 -20.90 -16.95 10.99
N ALA A 613 -22.00 -16.35 11.46
CA ALA A 613 -23.03 -15.74 10.62
C ALA A 613 -22.48 -14.68 9.64
N GLU A 614 -21.54 -13.85 10.09
CA GLU A 614 -20.90 -12.80 9.30
C GLU A 614 -20.11 -13.29 8.08
N PHE A 615 -19.80 -14.59 7.99
CA PHE A 615 -19.13 -15.20 6.82
C PHE A 615 -20.07 -15.98 5.90
N HIS A 616 -21.34 -16.16 6.28
CA HIS A 616 -22.31 -16.96 5.51
C HIS A 616 -23.71 -16.32 5.36
N GLN A 617 -23.91 -15.12 5.92
CA GLN A 617 -25.14 -14.35 5.86
C GLN A 617 -24.77 -12.91 5.50
N PHE A 618 -25.13 -12.46 4.29
CA PHE A 618 -24.77 -11.12 3.80
C PHE A 618 -25.21 -9.98 4.74
N ALA A 619 -26.36 -10.11 5.40
CA ALA A 619 -26.83 -9.12 6.38
C ALA A 619 -25.91 -8.99 7.61
N GLU A 620 -25.09 -9.99 7.90
CA GLU A 620 -24.20 -10.01 9.05
C GLU A 620 -22.74 -9.63 8.72
N MET A 621 -22.35 -9.59 7.44
CA MET A 621 -21.02 -9.15 6.97
C MET A 621 -20.70 -7.73 7.44
N ARG A 622 -19.44 -7.46 7.81
CA ARG A 622 -19.00 -6.12 8.25
C ARG A 622 -19.11 -5.10 7.11
N GLU A 623 -18.82 -5.56 5.91
CA GLU A 623 -18.80 -4.83 4.65
C GLU A 623 -20.21 -4.33 4.32
N PHE A 624 -21.20 -5.22 4.42
CA PHE A 624 -22.62 -4.86 4.28
C PHE A 624 -23.12 -3.96 5.41
N LYS A 625 -22.75 -4.22 6.67
CA LYS A 625 -23.12 -3.38 7.82
C LYS A 625 -22.55 -1.96 7.73
N ASN A 626 -21.32 -1.81 7.23
CA ASN A 626 -20.71 -0.50 6.99
C ASN A 626 -21.47 0.26 5.89
N LEU A 627 -21.84 -0.42 4.80
CA LEU A 627 -22.64 0.14 3.71
C LEU A 627 -24.05 0.55 4.17
N ASP A 628 -24.73 -0.31 4.94
CA ASP A 628 -26.04 -0.05 5.52
C ASP A 628 -26.00 1.15 6.49
N GLN A 629 -24.96 1.25 7.34
CA GLN A 629 -24.74 2.42 8.19
C GLN A 629 -24.50 3.71 7.39
N ALA A 630 -23.70 3.67 6.31
CA ALA A 630 -23.47 4.83 5.46
C ALA A 630 -24.75 5.32 4.76
N ILE A 631 -25.57 4.39 4.26
CA ILE A 631 -26.89 4.69 3.67
C ILE A 631 -27.85 5.27 4.73
N GLN A 632 -27.81 4.75 5.96
CA GLN A 632 -28.61 5.27 7.08
C GLN A 632 -28.18 6.67 7.52
N SER A 633 -26.87 6.99 7.52
CA SER A 633 -26.37 8.34 7.86
C SER A 633 -26.89 9.41 6.89
N LEU A 634 -26.82 9.16 5.56
CA LEU A 634 -27.39 10.08 4.57
C LEU A 634 -28.88 10.37 4.86
N ALA A 635 -29.65 9.31 5.14
CA ALA A 635 -31.08 9.44 5.46
C ALA A 635 -31.36 10.17 6.78
N VAL A 636 -30.45 10.15 7.77
CA VAL A 636 -30.54 10.93 9.01
C VAL A 636 -30.29 12.42 8.76
N GLU A 637 -29.42 12.75 7.82
CA GLU A 637 -29.14 14.14 7.41
C GLU A 637 -30.18 14.71 6.42
N GLY A 638 -31.12 13.87 5.96
CA GLY A 638 -32.15 14.23 4.99
C GLY A 638 -31.68 14.19 3.54
N LEU A 639 -30.49 13.64 3.28
CA LEU A 639 -29.98 13.38 1.94
C LEU A 639 -30.48 12.01 1.46
N GLU A 640 -30.92 11.93 0.21
CA GLU A 640 -31.15 10.63 -0.44
C GLU A 640 -29.83 10.04 -0.94
N ASN A 641 -29.76 8.71 -1.05
CA ASN A 641 -28.69 8.05 -1.78
C ASN A 641 -28.78 8.47 -3.27
N PRO A 642 -27.75 9.11 -3.86
CA PRO A 642 -27.80 9.54 -5.26
C PRO A 642 -27.82 8.34 -6.22
N TYR A 643 -27.20 7.23 -5.82
CA TYR A 643 -27.10 6.02 -6.62
C TYR A 643 -28.43 5.28 -6.70
N PHE A 644 -28.59 4.49 -7.77
CA PHE A 644 -29.84 3.78 -8.09
C PHE A 644 -31.06 4.68 -8.37
N THR A 645 -30.83 5.97 -8.71
CA THR A 645 -31.86 6.87 -9.24
C THR A 645 -32.61 6.23 -10.42
N VAL A 646 -33.87 5.87 -10.20
CA VAL A 646 -34.69 5.12 -11.17
C VAL A 646 -35.10 6.01 -12.33
N ASN A 647 -34.76 5.57 -13.54
CA ASN A 647 -35.21 6.16 -14.80
C ASN A 647 -36.38 5.33 -15.34
N GLU A 648 -37.55 5.95 -15.51
CA GLU A 648 -38.81 5.29 -15.89
C GLU A 648 -39.05 5.29 -17.41
N ALA A 649 -38.12 5.86 -18.19
CA ALA A 649 -38.18 6.04 -19.64
C ALA A 649 -36.79 5.90 -20.29
N ALA A 650 -36.74 5.95 -21.64
CA ALA A 650 -35.47 5.98 -22.37
C ALA A 650 -34.65 7.24 -22.03
N THR A 651 -33.34 7.09 -21.85
CA THR A 651 -32.45 8.08 -21.23
C THR A 651 -31.69 8.94 -22.24
N GLY A 652 -32.42 9.76 -23.01
CA GLY A 652 -31.85 10.79 -23.88
C GLY A 652 -31.60 12.12 -23.14
N ALA A 653 -31.77 13.25 -23.84
CA ALA A 653 -31.72 14.62 -23.27
C ALA A 653 -32.81 14.91 -22.21
N LYS A 654 -33.82 14.05 -22.14
CA LYS A 654 -34.86 14.01 -21.11
C LYS A 654 -35.04 12.57 -20.64
N THR A 655 -35.59 12.43 -19.44
CA THR A 655 -35.98 11.15 -18.84
C THR A 655 -37.16 11.39 -17.88
N ILE A 656 -37.68 10.32 -17.28
CA ILE A 656 -38.68 10.40 -16.19
C ILE A 656 -38.04 9.85 -14.91
N VAL A 657 -38.06 10.66 -13.85
CA VAL A 657 -37.54 10.29 -12.50
C VAL A 657 -38.58 10.70 -11.46
N LYS A 658 -38.97 9.76 -10.58
CA LYS A 658 -40.02 9.94 -9.56
C LYS A 658 -41.34 10.43 -10.18
N GLY A 659 -41.71 9.89 -11.35
CA GLY A 659 -42.90 10.25 -12.13
C GLY A 659 -42.89 11.66 -12.74
N ARG A 660 -41.76 12.39 -12.71
CA ARG A 660 -41.61 13.72 -13.32
C ARG A 660 -40.68 13.66 -14.54
N GLU A 661 -41.07 14.33 -15.62
CA GLU A 661 -40.15 14.59 -16.74
C GLU A 661 -39.06 15.57 -16.28
N VAL A 662 -37.79 15.22 -16.50
CA VAL A 662 -36.62 16.03 -16.15
C VAL A 662 -35.64 16.11 -17.31
N VAL A 663 -34.91 17.22 -17.39
CA VAL A 663 -33.73 17.35 -18.27
C VAL A 663 -32.64 16.44 -17.74
N ASN A 664 -31.99 15.68 -18.62
CA ASN A 664 -31.09 14.61 -18.22
C ASN A 664 -29.64 14.90 -18.63
N PHE A 665 -28.73 14.89 -17.67
CA PHE A 665 -27.27 15.00 -17.86
C PHE A 665 -26.53 13.79 -17.27
N ALA A 666 -27.24 12.69 -17.02
CA ALA A 666 -26.73 11.46 -16.40
C ALA A 666 -26.61 10.28 -17.37
N SER A 667 -26.65 10.52 -18.68
CA SER A 667 -26.60 9.48 -19.73
C SER A 667 -25.43 9.68 -20.67
N SER A 668 -24.71 8.60 -20.97
CA SER A 668 -23.64 8.54 -21.98
C SER A 668 -24.16 8.29 -23.41
N ASP A 669 -25.48 8.31 -23.64
CA ASP A 669 -26.07 8.26 -24.99
C ASP A 669 -25.93 9.63 -25.68
N TYR A 670 -24.68 9.95 -26.05
CA TYR A 670 -24.27 11.25 -26.58
C TYR A 670 -24.96 11.61 -27.92
N LEU A 671 -25.56 10.64 -28.62
CA LEU A 671 -26.14 10.82 -29.97
C LEU A 671 -27.64 10.43 -30.06
N GLY A 672 -28.30 10.14 -28.93
CA GLY A 672 -29.71 9.77 -28.87
C GLY A 672 -30.05 8.41 -29.50
N MET A 673 -29.08 7.49 -29.56
CA MET A 673 -29.19 6.23 -30.28
C MET A 673 -30.07 5.20 -29.58
N SER A 674 -30.09 5.17 -28.25
CA SER A 674 -30.85 4.17 -27.48
C SER A 674 -32.38 4.30 -27.67
N GLY A 675 -32.85 5.51 -27.99
CA GLY A 675 -34.24 5.82 -28.31
C GLY A 675 -34.55 5.92 -29.81
N ASP A 676 -33.57 5.78 -30.71
CA ASP A 676 -33.78 6.00 -32.14
C ASP A 676 -34.65 4.90 -32.77
N ALA A 677 -35.69 5.32 -33.51
CA ALA A 677 -36.68 4.42 -34.09
C ALA A 677 -36.12 3.42 -35.12
N LYS A 678 -34.93 3.65 -35.68
CA LYS A 678 -34.21 2.67 -36.52
C LYS A 678 -33.48 1.64 -35.63
N VAL A 679 -32.78 2.10 -34.60
CA VAL A 679 -32.00 1.26 -33.66
C VAL A 679 -32.93 0.28 -32.92
N VAL A 680 -34.01 0.80 -32.35
CA VAL A 680 -35.06 0.00 -31.68
C VAL A 680 -35.61 -1.06 -32.64
N LYS A 681 -35.95 -0.67 -33.87
CA LYS A 681 -36.49 -1.58 -34.89
C LYS A 681 -35.49 -2.63 -35.37
N ALA A 682 -34.19 -2.31 -35.42
CA ALA A 682 -33.14 -3.29 -35.71
C ALA A 682 -33.02 -4.32 -34.58
N ALA A 683 -33.10 -3.88 -33.32
CA ALA A 683 -33.13 -4.76 -32.15
C ALA A 683 -34.38 -5.66 -32.14
N GLU A 684 -35.57 -5.12 -32.43
CA GLU A 684 -36.82 -5.90 -32.57
C GLU A 684 -36.69 -7.01 -33.64
N GLN A 685 -36.15 -6.67 -34.81
CA GLN A 685 -35.95 -7.62 -35.91
C GLN A 685 -34.95 -8.73 -35.53
N ALA A 686 -33.84 -8.37 -34.87
CA ALA A 686 -32.85 -9.33 -34.40
C ALA A 686 -33.41 -10.25 -33.29
N LEU A 687 -34.21 -9.71 -32.37
CA LEU A 687 -34.92 -10.49 -31.35
C LEU A 687 -35.90 -11.48 -31.99
N GLN A 688 -36.65 -11.06 -33.01
CA GLN A 688 -37.59 -11.93 -33.73
C GLN A 688 -36.90 -13.00 -34.60
N GLN A 689 -35.70 -12.73 -35.12
CA GLN A 689 -34.95 -13.66 -35.99
C GLN A 689 -34.03 -14.62 -35.22
N TYR A 690 -33.34 -14.13 -34.19
CA TYR A 690 -32.25 -14.85 -33.50
C TYR A 690 -32.53 -15.12 -32.02
N GLY A 691 -33.60 -14.55 -31.45
CA GLY A 691 -33.93 -14.63 -30.02
C GLY A 691 -33.18 -13.61 -29.16
N THR A 692 -33.46 -13.65 -27.85
CA THR A 692 -32.91 -12.71 -26.85
C THR A 692 -31.47 -13.00 -26.44
N SER A 693 -30.95 -14.20 -26.73
CA SER A 693 -29.58 -14.62 -26.37
C SER A 693 -29.06 -15.64 -27.38
N VAL A 694 -27.74 -15.71 -27.52
CA VAL A 694 -27.08 -16.77 -28.30
C VAL A 694 -26.84 -18.06 -27.50
N SER A 695 -27.01 -18.02 -26.18
CA SER A 695 -27.00 -19.15 -25.23
C SER A 695 -25.75 -20.04 -25.26
N ALA A 696 -24.63 -19.55 -25.79
CA ALA A 696 -23.35 -20.25 -25.86
C ALA A 696 -22.17 -19.27 -26.07
N SER A 697 -20.95 -19.74 -25.81
CA SER A 697 -19.72 -19.07 -26.26
C SER A 697 -19.65 -19.00 -27.79
N ARG A 698 -19.15 -17.89 -28.33
CA ARG A 698 -18.99 -17.67 -29.78
C ARG A 698 -18.06 -18.68 -30.44
N LEU A 699 -17.08 -19.22 -29.71
CA LEU A 699 -16.16 -20.23 -30.20
C LEU A 699 -16.85 -21.57 -30.54
N VAL A 700 -17.99 -21.87 -29.90
CA VAL A 700 -18.69 -23.16 -30.02
C VAL A 700 -19.94 -23.05 -30.90
N SER A 701 -20.92 -22.24 -30.48
CA SER A 701 -22.22 -22.12 -31.16
C SER A 701 -22.95 -20.79 -30.90
N GLY A 702 -22.31 -19.85 -30.19
CA GLY A 702 -22.82 -18.50 -29.95
C GLY A 702 -22.64 -17.53 -31.12
N GLU A 703 -21.95 -17.94 -32.18
CA GLU A 703 -21.67 -17.08 -33.35
C GLU A 703 -22.93 -16.78 -34.17
N ARG A 704 -23.10 -15.52 -34.62
CA ARG A 704 -24.21 -15.06 -35.47
C ARG A 704 -23.68 -14.13 -36.57
N THR A 705 -24.37 -14.02 -37.70
CA THR A 705 -23.97 -13.14 -38.81
C THR A 705 -23.85 -11.67 -38.35
N LEU A 706 -24.80 -11.21 -37.55
CA LEU A 706 -24.81 -9.88 -36.92
C LEU A 706 -23.51 -9.55 -36.16
N HIS A 707 -22.85 -10.54 -35.53
CA HIS A 707 -21.59 -10.28 -34.82
C HIS A 707 -20.47 -9.92 -35.78
N ARG A 708 -20.41 -10.58 -36.94
CA ARG A 708 -19.41 -10.32 -37.98
C ARG A 708 -19.69 -9.02 -38.73
N GLU A 709 -20.97 -8.71 -38.94
CA GLU A 709 -21.40 -7.44 -39.52
C GLU A 709 -21.03 -6.28 -38.59
N LEU A 710 -21.28 -6.42 -37.27
CA LEU A 710 -20.85 -5.47 -36.24
C LEU A 710 -19.32 -5.35 -36.18
N GLU A 711 -18.58 -6.45 -36.13
CA GLU A 711 -17.11 -6.45 -36.10
C GLU A 711 -16.50 -5.79 -37.35
N SER A 712 -17.08 -6.02 -38.53
CA SER A 712 -16.65 -5.37 -39.77
C SER A 712 -16.94 -3.86 -39.74
N SER A 713 -18.12 -3.46 -39.21
CA SER A 713 -18.52 -2.06 -39.08
C SER A 713 -17.68 -1.29 -38.05
N LEU A 714 -17.33 -1.93 -36.92
CA LEU A 714 -16.42 -1.41 -35.92
C LEU A 714 -15.01 -1.22 -36.48
N ALA A 715 -14.45 -2.25 -37.12
CA ALA A 715 -13.12 -2.18 -37.75
C ALA A 715 -13.05 -1.05 -38.80
N GLN A 716 -14.08 -0.93 -39.65
CA GLN A 716 -14.19 0.17 -40.63
C GLN A 716 -14.31 1.55 -39.96
N THR A 717 -15.02 1.65 -38.83
CA THR A 717 -15.27 2.93 -38.15
C THR A 717 -14.04 3.41 -37.39
N VAL A 718 -13.34 2.53 -36.66
CA VAL A 718 -12.04 2.88 -36.04
C VAL A 718 -10.99 3.11 -37.11
N GLY A 719 -10.91 2.23 -38.13
CA GLY A 719 -9.91 2.27 -39.20
C GLY A 719 -8.86 1.15 -39.11
N THR A 720 -9.23 -0.02 -38.61
CA THR A 720 -8.35 -1.18 -38.35
C THR A 720 -8.67 -2.37 -39.27
N GLU A 721 -7.87 -3.44 -39.21
CA GLU A 721 -8.04 -4.61 -40.09
C GLU A 721 -9.20 -5.53 -39.65
N GLU A 722 -9.27 -5.85 -38.36
CA GLU A 722 -10.38 -6.59 -37.76
C GLU A 722 -10.80 -5.94 -36.42
N ALA A 723 -11.97 -6.35 -35.93
CA ALA A 723 -12.43 -6.11 -34.56
C ALA A 723 -13.02 -7.39 -33.95
N LEU A 724 -13.19 -7.37 -32.63
CA LEU A 724 -13.72 -8.43 -31.80
C LEU A 724 -14.78 -7.87 -30.85
N ALA A 725 -16.03 -8.34 -30.98
CA ALA A 725 -17.15 -7.89 -30.15
C ALA A 725 -17.32 -8.77 -28.89
N PHE A 726 -17.34 -8.12 -27.73
CA PHE A 726 -17.48 -8.66 -26.37
C PHE A 726 -18.84 -8.28 -25.74
N VAL A 727 -19.19 -8.96 -24.64
CA VAL A 727 -20.42 -8.69 -23.86
C VAL A 727 -20.39 -7.41 -23.01
N SER A 728 -19.24 -6.76 -22.85
CA SER A 728 -19.08 -5.49 -22.10
C SER A 728 -17.73 -4.86 -22.43
N GLY A 729 -17.63 -3.52 -22.46
CA GLY A 729 -16.36 -2.80 -22.57
C GLY A 729 -15.42 -3.06 -21.38
N HIS A 730 -15.96 -3.19 -20.17
CA HIS A 730 -15.17 -3.58 -19.00
C HIS A 730 -14.50 -4.95 -19.22
N VAL A 731 -15.27 -5.95 -19.68
CA VAL A 731 -14.75 -7.29 -19.97
C VAL A 731 -13.70 -7.26 -21.08
N SER A 732 -13.87 -6.42 -22.12
CA SER A 732 -12.91 -6.36 -23.24
C SER A 732 -11.54 -5.83 -22.80
N HIS A 733 -11.47 -4.82 -21.93
CA HIS A 733 -10.22 -4.37 -21.32
C HIS A 733 -9.61 -5.44 -20.39
N LEU A 734 -10.38 -5.92 -19.40
CA LEU A 734 -9.87 -6.88 -18.39
C LEU A 734 -9.27 -8.13 -19.04
N THR A 735 -9.99 -8.74 -19.99
CA THR A 735 -9.55 -10.00 -20.62
C THR A 735 -8.47 -9.83 -21.70
N THR A 736 -8.22 -8.61 -22.17
CA THR A 736 -7.22 -8.36 -23.22
C THR A 736 -5.88 -8.01 -22.57
N VAL A 737 -5.87 -7.04 -21.65
CA VAL A 737 -4.67 -6.65 -20.92
C VAL A 737 -4.22 -7.77 -19.97
N GLY A 738 -5.15 -8.42 -19.26
CA GLY A 738 -4.84 -9.50 -18.32
C GLY A 738 -4.36 -10.81 -18.97
N HIS A 739 -4.42 -10.92 -20.31
CA HIS A 739 -4.09 -12.14 -21.07
C HIS A 739 -2.88 -11.97 -22.00
N LEU A 740 -2.63 -10.76 -22.50
CA LEU A 740 -1.52 -10.49 -23.43
C LEU A 740 -0.16 -10.27 -22.74
N PHE A 741 -0.14 -10.06 -21.42
CA PHE A 741 1.04 -9.62 -20.67
C PHE A 741 1.27 -10.49 -19.41
N GLU A 742 2.53 -10.86 -19.19
CA GLU A 742 2.94 -11.86 -18.18
C GLU A 742 4.28 -11.42 -17.50
N PRO A 743 4.86 -12.22 -16.56
CA PRO A 743 6.06 -11.80 -15.84
C PRO A 743 7.24 -11.50 -16.76
N GLY A 744 7.82 -10.31 -16.62
CA GLY A 744 8.89 -9.79 -17.49
C GLY A 744 8.41 -8.80 -18.56
N ASP A 745 7.10 -8.59 -18.69
CA ASP A 745 6.54 -7.43 -19.38
C ASP A 745 6.28 -6.27 -18.38
N LEU A 746 6.06 -5.07 -18.92
CA LEU A 746 5.65 -3.86 -18.17
C LEU A 746 4.36 -3.28 -18.76
N ILE A 747 3.49 -2.75 -17.90
CA ILE A 747 2.33 -1.96 -18.29
C ILE A 747 2.44 -0.58 -17.62
N LEU A 748 2.51 0.45 -18.47
CA LEU A 748 2.45 1.85 -18.13
C LEU A 748 1.02 2.34 -18.35
N VAL A 749 0.39 2.83 -17.29
CA VAL A 749 -1.00 3.32 -17.30
C VAL A 749 -0.99 4.79 -16.93
N ASP A 750 -1.73 5.62 -17.66
CA ASP A 750 -1.97 7.01 -17.27
C ASP A 750 -2.68 7.05 -15.89
N SER A 751 -2.25 7.95 -15.00
CA SER A 751 -2.75 8.01 -13.62
C SER A 751 -4.25 8.21 -13.45
N GLN A 752 -4.99 8.68 -14.47
CA GLN A 752 -6.46 8.79 -14.44
C GLN A 752 -7.18 7.82 -15.39
N ALA A 753 -6.47 6.91 -16.06
CA ALA A 753 -7.08 5.99 -17.02
C ALA A 753 -8.07 5.00 -16.40
N SER A 754 -9.03 4.56 -17.21
CA SER A 754 -10.22 3.85 -16.77
C SER A 754 -9.90 2.65 -15.89
N ASN A 755 -10.70 2.46 -14.82
CA ASN A 755 -10.52 1.34 -13.89
C ASN A 755 -10.54 -0.02 -14.62
N SER A 756 -11.11 -0.12 -15.82
CA SER A 756 -11.05 -1.35 -16.61
C SER A 756 -9.68 -1.64 -17.25
N ILE A 757 -8.91 -0.61 -17.65
CA ILE A 757 -7.49 -0.77 -18.02
C ILE A 757 -6.68 -1.15 -16.78
N LEU A 758 -6.95 -0.48 -15.65
CA LEU A 758 -6.30 -0.73 -14.34
C LEU A 758 -6.48 -2.18 -13.87
N GLN A 759 -7.72 -2.67 -13.79
CA GLN A 759 -8.01 -4.06 -13.40
C GLN A 759 -7.42 -5.06 -14.41
N GLY A 760 -7.44 -4.75 -15.71
CA GLY A 760 -6.75 -5.57 -16.71
C GLY A 760 -5.25 -5.69 -16.45
N ALA A 761 -4.59 -4.60 -16.06
CA ALA A 761 -3.19 -4.61 -15.67
C ALA A 761 -2.93 -5.34 -14.33
N MET A 762 -3.87 -5.29 -13.38
CA MET A 762 -3.81 -6.04 -12.11
C MET A 762 -4.07 -7.55 -12.27
N LEU A 763 -4.86 -7.95 -13.28
CA LEU A 763 -5.09 -9.35 -13.65
C LEU A 763 -3.94 -9.93 -14.47
N SER A 764 -3.20 -9.07 -15.18
CA SER A 764 -1.91 -9.45 -15.76
C SER A 764 -0.90 -9.72 -14.64
N SER A 765 0.09 -10.58 -14.91
CA SER A 765 1.23 -10.79 -14.01
C SER A 765 2.49 -10.03 -14.46
N ALA A 766 2.31 -9.04 -15.34
CA ALA A 766 3.33 -8.08 -15.72
C ALA A 766 3.60 -7.06 -14.61
N ARG A 767 4.74 -6.36 -14.67
CA ARG A 767 5.00 -5.24 -13.75
C ARG A 767 4.11 -4.06 -14.16
N ARG A 768 3.39 -3.44 -13.21
CA ARG A 768 2.61 -2.21 -13.45
C ARG A 768 3.36 -0.97 -12.92
N ARG A 769 3.23 0.16 -13.62
CA ARG A 769 3.61 1.50 -13.12
C ARG A 769 2.69 2.56 -13.72
N GLU A 770 2.51 3.66 -12.99
CA GLU A 770 1.77 4.84 -13.46
C GLU A 770 2.72 5.91 -14.02
N PHE A 771 2.19 6.74 -14.93
CA PHE A 771 2.79 8.01 -15.34
C PHE A 771 1.75 9.14 -15.21
N PRO A 772 2.18 10.42 -15.10
CA PRO A 772 1.26 11.54 -14.86
C PRO A 772 0.25 11.72 -16.00
N HIS A 773 -0.93 12.25 -15.66
CA HIS A 773 -2.06 12.34 -16.57
C HIS A 773 -1.75 13.18 -17.83
N ARG A 774 -2.00 12.59 -19.01
CA ARG A 774 -1.71 13.13 -20.36
C ARG A 774 -0.24 13.49 -20.62
N ASP A 775 0.66 13.21 -19.69
CA ASP A 775 2.08 13.60 -19.76
C ASP A 775 2.90 12.61 -20.59
N TRP A 776 2.94 12.87 -21.90
CA TRP A 776 3.77 12.12 -22.84
C TRP A 776 5.28 12.38 -22.67
N GLU A 777 5.68 13.48 -22.02
CA GLU A 777 7.11 13.80 -21.78
C GLU A 777 7.64 12.98 -20.60
N ALA A 778 6.94 12.95 -19.47
CA ALA A 778 7.27 12.06 -18.35
C ALA A 778 7.14 10.58 -18.72
N LEU A 779 6.21 10.20 -19.60
CA LEU A 779 6.15 8.86 -20.18
C LEU A 779 7.39 8.57 -21.04
N ASP A 780 7.81 9.49 -21.90
CA ASP A 780 8.99 9.32 -22.74
C ASP A 780 10.26 9.16 -21.90
N ASP A 781 10.47 10.04 -20.93
CA ASP A 781 11.60 9.97 -19.99
C ASP A 781 11.55 8.68 -19.14
N LEU A 782 10.37 8.19 -18.76
CA LEU A 782 10.20 6.90 -18.08
C LEU A 782 10.62 5.74 -19.00
N LEU A 783 10.21 5.77 -20.27
CA LEU A 783 10.58 4.75 -21.26
C LEU A 783 12.07 4.82 -21.63
N GLN A 784 12.65 6.00 -21.82
CA GLN A 784 14.10 6.20 -22.02
C GLN A 784 14.93 5.48 -20.93
N ARG A 785 14.47 5.56 -19.68
CA ARG A 785 15.14 4.97 -18.51
C ARG A 785 14.84 3.48 -18.27
N THR A 786 13.76 2.93 -18.80
CA THR A 786 13.25 1.60 -18.36
C THR A 786 12.80 0.65 -19.48
N ARG A 787 12.66 1.11 -20.74
CA ARG A 787 12.09 0.31 -21.84
C ARG A 787 12.81 -1.02 -22.06
N ASN A 788 14.13 -1.05 -21.93
CA ASN A 788 14.94 -2.23 -22.24
C ASN A 788 14.92 -3.29 -21.13
N ASP A 789 14.44 -2.96 -19.92
CA ASP A 789 14.34 -3.91 -18.80
C ASP A 789 13.21 -4.93 -18.98
N TYR A 790 12.30 -4.70 -19.95
CA TYR A 790 11.07 -5.48 -20.14
C TYR A 790 10.93 -6.00 -21.56
N ARG A 791 10.47 -7.25 -21.67
CA ARG A 791 10.28 -7.96 -22.94
C ARG A 791 9.24 -7.26 -23.83
N ARG A 792 8.07 -6.93 -23.27
CA ARG A 792 7.07 -6.03 -23.86
C ARG A 792 6.82 -4.87 -22.92
N VAL A 793 6.43 -3.72 -23.48
CA VAL A 793 5.82 -2.63 -22.72
C VAL A 793 4.50 -2.27 -23.38
N LEU A 794 3.43 -2.16 -22.58
CA LEU A 794 2.17 -1.53 -22.98
C LEU A 794 2.09 -0.12 -22.40
N ILE A 795 1.60 0.83 -23.17
CA ILE A 795 1.12 2.15 -22.74
C ILE A 795 -0.41 2.09 -22.83
N GLY A 796 -1.13 2.50 -21.78
CA GLY A 796 -2.60 2.57 -21.78
C GLY A 796 -3.12 3.97 -21.47
N ILE A 797 -3.94 4.52 -22.37
CA ILE A 797 -4.59 5.86 -22.28
C ILE A 797 -6.06 5.80 -22.71
N GLU A 798 -6.85 6.80 -22.34
CA GLU A 798 -8.20 7.06 -22.88
C GLU A 798 -8.14 8.09 -24.02
N GLY A 799 -9.01 7.97 -25.03
CA GLY A 799 -9.14 8.96 -26.11
C GLY A 799 -9.87 10.25 -25.68
N VAL A 800 -10.74 10.16 -24.67
CA VAL A 800 -11.36 11.27 -23.92
C VAL A 800 -11.46 10.80 -22.47
N SER A 801 -10.97 11.59 -21.50
CA SER A 801 -11.05 11.24 -20.08
C SER A 801 -12.49 11.14 -19.59
N GLY A 802 -12.89 9.97 -19.08
CA GLY A 802 -14.19 9.76 -18.44
C GLY A 802 -14.46 10.60 -17.18
N PHE A 803 -13.44 11.25 -16.62
CA PHE A 803 -13.51 12.08 -15.40
C PHE A 803 -13.44 13.58 -15.68
N GLU A 804 -12.48 14.01 -16.50
CA GLU A 804 -12.20 15.42 -16.80
C GLU A 804 -12.86 15.90 -18.10
N GLY A 805 -13.09 15.00 -19.06
CA GLY A 805 -13.54 15.39 -20.40
C GLY A 805 -12.48 16.13 -21.23
N ASP A 806 -11.21 15.84 -20.96
CA ASP A 806 -10.06 16.29 -21.73
C ASP A 806 -9.61 15.22 -22.76
N ILE A 807 -8.53 15.51 -23.50
CA ILE A 807 -8.03 14.72 -24.63
C ILE A 807 -6.48 14.67 -24.53
N PRO A 808 -5.83 13.50 -24.66
CA PRO A 808 -4.37 13.41 -24.78
C PRO A 808 -3.88 13.81 -26.19
N ASP A 809 -2.63 14.28 -26.31
CA ASP A 809 -1.95 14.43 -27.60
C ASP A 809 -1.58 13.05 -28.17
N LEU A 810 -2.56 12.40 -28.83
CA LEU A 810 -2.38 11.09 -29.46
C LEU A 810 -1.20 11.06 -30.46
N PRO A 811 -0.98 12.06 -31.35
CA PRO A 811 0.25 12.14 -32.15
C PRO A 811 1.53 11.97 -31.33
N LYS A 812 1.61 12.60 -30.15
CA LYS A 812 2.76 12.45 -29.25
C LYS A 812 2.86 11.10 -28.58
N PHE A 813 1.77 10.52 -28.09
CA PHE A 813 1.78 9.15 -27.57
C PHE A 813 2.18 8.13 -28.67
N ILE A 814 1.81 8.35 -29.92
CA ILE A 814 2.27 7.57 -31.09
C ILE A 814 3.76 7.81 -31.38
N GLU A 815 4.26 9.05 -31.28
CA GLU A 815 5.69 9.37 -31.43
C GLU A 815 6.53 8.61 -30.39
N VAL A 816 6.14 8.71 -29.11
CA VAL A 816 6.77 8.04 -27.96
C VAL A 816 6.70 6.51 -28.09
N LYS A 817 5.53 5.95 -28.41
CA LYS A 817 5.36 4.50 -28.69
C LYS A 817 6.38 4.02 -29.74
N ASN A 818 6.43 4.70 -30.88
CA ASN A 818 7.29 4.30 -31.99
C ASN A 818 8.78 4.47 -31.67
N ARG A 819 9.16 5.55 -30.98
CA ARG A 819 10.52 5.83 -30.49
C ARG A 819 11.03 4.70 -29.60
N HIS A 820 10.19 4.21 -28.68
CA HIS A 820 10.54 3.17 -27.70
C HIS A 820 10.15 1.75 -28.11
N LYS A 821 9.50 1.54 -29.26
CA LYS A 821 8.97 0.23 -29.68
C LYS A 821 8.09 -0.40 -28.60
N ALA A 822 7.23 0.41 -28.00
CA ALA A 822 6.19 -0.03 -27.08
C ALA A 822 4.94 -0.46 -27.86
N LEU A 823 4.00 -1.09 -27.17
CA LEU A 823 2.61 -1.22 -27.61
C LEU A 823 1.79 -0.07 -27.00
N LEU A 824 0.74 0.37 -27.68
CA LEU A 824 -0.18 1.41 -27.23
C LEU A 824 -1.62 0.87 -27.29
N LEU A 825 -2.32 1.00 -26.17
CA LEU A 825 -3.76 0.80 -26.02
C LEU A 825 -4.43 2.17 -25.88
N VAL A 826 -5.49 2.38 -26.66
CA VAL A 826 -6.34 3.58 -26.57
C VAL A 826 -7.79 3.14 -26.37
N ASP A 827 -8.38 3.57 -25.25
CA ASP A 827 -9.79 3.36 -24.91
C ASP A 827 -10.65 4.48 -25.52
N GLU A 828 -11.40 4.15 -26.56
CA GLU A 828 -12.30 5.04 -27.32
C GLU A 828 -13.69 5.17 -26.68
N SER A 829 -13.94 4.61 -25.47
CA SER A 829 -15.30 4.53 -24.86
C SER A 829 -16.04 5.87 -24.74
N HIS A 830 -15.33 6.99 -24.57
CA HIS A 830 -15.88 8.34 -24.49
C HIS A 830 -15.54 9.22 -25.71
N ALA A 831 -14.75 8.70 -26.65
CA ALA A 831 -14.25 9.42 -27.83
C ALA A 831 -14.96 8.99 -29.14
N LEU A 832 -15.32 7.71 -29.26
CA LEU A 832 -16.16 7.21 -30.35
C LEU A 832 -17.55 7.88 -30.30
N GLY A 833 -17.98 8.42 -31.43
CA GLY A 833 -19.21 9.19 -31.59
C GLY A 833 -19.15 10.63 -31.05
N THR A 834 -18.07 11.04 -30.38
CA THR A 834 -17.93 12.39 -29.79
C THR A 834 -16.82 13.21 -30.46
N LEU A 835 -15.71 12.57 -30.84
CA LEU A 835 -14.55 13.20 -31.46
C LEU A 835 -14.43 12.92 -32.97
N GLY A 836 -13.80 13.87 -33.66
CA GLY A 836 -13.66 13.88 -35.12
C GLY A 836 -14.86 14.54 -35.82
N LYS A 837 -14.84 14.56 -37.16
CA LYS A 837 -15.90 15.17 -38.01
C LYS A 837 -17.05 14.23 -38.31
N SER A 838 -16.81 12.92 -38.24
CA SER A 838 -17.80 11.86 -38.44
C SER A 838 -17.97 10.99 -37.18
N GLY A 839 -17.41 11.41 -36.04
CA GLY A 839 -17.51 10.72 -34.77
C GLY A 839 -16.69 9.43 -34.72
N ARG A 840 -15.59 9.34 -35.49
CA ARG A 840 -14.78 8.10 -35.56
C ARG A 840 -13.82 7.91 -34.39
N GLY A 841 -13.65 8.92 -33.53
CA GLY A 841 -12.80 8.82 -32.33
C GLY A 841 -11.63 9.80 -32.32
N VAL A 842 -10.72 9.59 -31.36
CA VAL A 842 -9.54 10.45 -31.17
C VAL A 842 -8.56 10.37 -32.37
N ALA A 843 -8.53 9.23 -33.08
CA ALA A 843 -7.77 9.11 -34.34
C ALA A 843 -8.23 10.11 -35.43
N GLU A 844 -9.55 10.31 -35.60
CA GLU A 844 -10.08 11.27 -36.57
C GLU A 844 -9.89 12.72 -36.11
N HIS A 845 -9.89 12.99 -34.81
CA HIS A 845 -9.65 14.32 -34.25
C HIS A 845 -8.27 14.87 -34.64
N PHE A 846 -7.24 14.02 -34.59
CA PHE A 846 -5.85 14.39 -34.88
C PHE A 846 -5.40 14.07 -36.33
N ASP A 847 -6.28 13.55 -37.19
CA ASP A 847 -5.94 13.06 -38.56
C ASP A 847 -4.85 11.96 -38.56
N CYS A 848 -4.87 11.11 -37.53
CA CYS A 848 -3.90 10.02 -37.32
C CYS A 848 -4.30 8.73 -38.06
N ASP A 849 -3.31 7.97 -38.51
CA ASP A 849 -3.50 6.59 -38.98
C ASP A 849 -3.75 5.65 -37.79
N ALA A 850 -4.97 5.09 -37.72
CA ALA A 850 -5.36 4.17 -36.66
C ALA A 850 -4.52 2.88 -36.63
N GLY A 851 -3.85 2.52 -37.74
CA GLY A 851 -2.88 1.42 -37.78
C GLY A 851 -1.61 1.66 -36.96
N GLN A 852 -1.38 2.88 -36.46
CA GLN A 852 -0.23 3.19 -35.59
C GLN A 852 -0.46 2.85 -34.11
N VAL A 853 -1.67 2.50 -33.71
CA VAL A 853 -2.05 2.02 -32.36
C VAL A 853 -2.32 0.51 -32.43
N ASP A 854 -1.82 -0.26 -31.47
CA ASP A 854 -1.85 -1.73 -31.55
C ASP A 854 -3.17 -2.32 -31.04
N ILE A 855 -3.74 -1.70 -30.00
CA ILE A 855 -4.98 -2.12 -29.35
C ILE A 855 -5.92 -0.92 -29.24
N TRP A 856 -6.91 -0.84 -30.12
CA TRP A 856 -8.08 -0.01 -29.87
C TRP A 856 -9.07 -0.80 -29.04
N SER A 857 -9.72 -0.16 -28.08
CA SER A 857 -10.77 -0.80 -27.29
C SER A 857 -11.85 0.20 -26.92
N GLY A 858 -13.02 -0.29 -26.52
CA GLY A 858 -14.11 0.61 -26.16
C GLY A 858 -15.43 -0.10 -25.85
N THR A 859 -16.42 0.70 -25.47
CA THR A 859 -17.77 0.24 -25.10
C THR A 859 -18.79 0.41 -26.22
N LEU A 860 -19.95 -0.26 -26.10
CA LEU A 860 -21.11 -0.09 -26.99
C LEU A 860 -22.32 0.61 -26.31
N ASP A 861 -22.21 0.99 -25.03
CA ASP A 861 -23.29 1.59 -24.23
C ASP A 861 -23.25 3.14 -24.13
N ALA A 862 -22.17 3.77 -24.59
CA ALA A 862 -22.07 5.21 -24.77
C ALA A 862 -22.74 5.66 -26.09
N ALA A 863 -22.00 6.31 -27.01
CA ALA A 863 -22.55 6.90 -28.23
C ALA A 863 -23.25 5.94 -29.21
N LEU A 864 -23.19 4.62 -28.99
CA LEU A 864 -23.88 3.60 -29.79
C LEU A 864 -25.19 3.10 -29.17
N GLY A 865 -25.57 3.54 -27.96
CA GLY A 865 -26.89 3.32 -27.35
C GLY A 865 -27.27 1.85 -27.15
N SER A 866 -26.30 0.96 -26.94
CA SER A 866 -26.48 -0.49 -26.81
C SER A 866 -25.89 -1.01 -25.50
N CYS A 867 -25.40 -2.25 -25.45
CA CYS A 867 -24.70 -2.83 -24.31
C CYS A 867 -23.75 -3.92 -24.83
N GLY A 868 -22.45 -3.75 -24.57
CA GLY A 868 -21.37 -4.60 -25.09
C GLY A 868 -20.02 -3.87 -25.05
N GLY A 869 -19.01 -4.44 -25.71
CA GLY A 869 -17.72 -3.79 -25.89
C GLY A 869 -16.95 -4.34 -27.08
N PHE A 870 -15.79 -3.77 -27.39
CA PHE A 870 -14.93 -4.25 -28.47
C PHE A 870 -13.44 -4.12 -28.17
N VAL A 871 -12.65 -4.86 -28.96
CA VAL A 871 -11.23 -4.60 -29.25
C VAL A 871 -11.05 -4.58 -30.76
N ALA A 872 -10.26 -3.66 -31.29
CA ALA A 872 -9.96 -3.53 -32.71
C ALA A 872 -8.45 -3.29 -32.93
N GLY A 873 -7.92 -3.72 -34.07
CA GLY A 873 -6.47 -3.64 -34.32
C GLY A 873 -6.05 -4.52 -35.50
N SER A 874 -4.84 -5.08 -35.42
CA SER A 874 -4.36 -6.02 -36.45
C SER A 874 -5.16 -7.32 -36.44
N ARG A 875 -5.14 -7.98 -37.59
CA ARG A 875 -5.77 -9.29 -37.78
C ARG A 875 -5.19 -10.37 -36.86
N GLU A 876 -3.89 -10.35 -36.59
CA GLU A 876 -3.22 -11.30 -35.70
C GLU A 876 -3.68 -11.13 -34.25
N LEU A 877 -3.80 -9.89 -33.76
CA LEU A 877 -4.31 -9.58 -32.43
C LEU A 877 -5.72 -10.15 -32.26
N VAL A 878 -6.61 -9.79 -33.19
CA VAL A 878 -8.02 -10.20 -33.14
C VAL A 878 -8.16 -11.72 -33.31
N GLN A 879 -7.37 -12.35 -34.18
CA GLN A 879 -7.33 -13.81 -34.32
C GLN A 879 -6.84 -14.48 -33.03
N TYR A 880 -5.79 -13.96 -32.38
CA TYR A 880 -5.28 -14.52 -31.13
C TYR A 880 -6.33 -14.44 -30.01
N LEU A 881 -6.95 -13.27 -29.82
CA LEU A 881 -7.97 -13.07 -28.80
C LEU A 881 -9.22 -13.95 -29.05
N LYS A 882 -9.67 -14.10 -30.31
CA LYS A 882 -10.80 -14.97 -30.71
C LYS A 882 -10.66 -16.43 -30.26
N TYR A 883 -9.43 -16.94 -30.06
CA TYR A 883 -9.16 -18.32 -29.63
C TYR A 883 -8.63 -18.46 -28.21
N THR A 884 -8.19 -17.38 -27.55
CA THR A 884 -7.42 -17.49 -26.30
C THR A 884 -7.89 -16.58 -25.16
N ALA A 885 -8.54 -15.44 -25.44
CA ALA A 885 -8.93 -14.49 -24.40
C ALA A 885 -10.05 -15.06 -23.50
N PRO A 886 -9.85 -15.23 -22.17
CA PRO A 886 -10.80 -15.93 -21.31
C PRO A 886 -12.23 -15.34 -21.32
N GLY A 887 -12.36 -14.02 -21.30
CA GLY A 887 -13.62 -13.28 -21.37
C GLY A 887 -14.33 -13.32 -22.73
N PHE A 888 -13.69 -13.89 -23.76
CA PHE A 888 -14.33 -14.24 -25.02
C PHE A 888 -14.63 -15.75 -25.11
N VAL A 889 -13.65 -16.58 -24.76
CA VAL A 889 -13.71 -18.05 -24.91
C VAL A 889 -14.70 -18.68 -23.94
N TYR A 890 -14.70 -18.27 -22.67
CA TYR A 890 -15.51 -18.85 -21.59
C TYR A 890 -16.76 -18.04 -21.23
N SER A 891 -16.99 -16.91 -21.89
CA SER A 891 -18.21 -16.11 -21.76
C SER A 891 -19.30 -16.53 -22.75
N VAL A 892 -20.53 -16.06 -22.55
CA VAL A 892 -21.58 -16.10 -23.58
C VAL A 892 -21.26 -15.06 -24.68
N GLY A 893 -21.71 -15.29 -25.91
CA GLY A 893 -21.66 -14.25 -26.94
C GLY A 893 -22.59 -13.07 -26.66
N LEU A 894 -22.31 -11.92 -27.28
CA LEU A 894 -23.16 -10.74 -27.30
C LEU A 894 -24.61 -11.10 -27.70
N ALA A 895 -25.60 -10.44 -27.10
CA ALA A 895 -27.00 -10.67 -27.43
C ALA A 895 -27.34 -10.17 -28.84
N PRO A 896 -28.12 -10.90 -29.67
CA PRO A 896 -28.49 -10.46 -31.01
C PRO A 896 -29.14 -9.07 -31.10
N PRO A 897 -30.09 -8.67 -30.22
CA PRO A 897 -30.65 -7.32 -30.26
C PRO A 897 -29.60 -6.24 -29.97
N ASN A 898 -28.69 -6.44 -29.01
CA ASN A 898 -27.61 -5.49 -28.70
C ASN A 898 -26.64 -5.35 -29.89
N ALA A 899 -26.29 -6.48 -30.54
CA ALA A 899 -25.42 -6.48 -31.70
C ALA A 899 -26.07 -5.73 -32.88
N ALA A 900 -27.36 -5.93 -33.11
CA ALA A 900 -28.12 -5.22 -34.14
C ALA A 900 -28.32 -3.73 -33.83
N ALA A 901 -28.56 -3.37 -32.57
CA ALA A 901 -28.64 -1.98 -32.12
C ALA A 901 -27.33 -1.23 -32.41
N ALA A 902 -26.20 -1.73 -31.90
CA ALA A 902 -24.89 -1.09 -32.11
C ALA A 902 -24.52 -1.01 -33.61
N LEU A 903 -24.84 -2.05 -34.39
CA LEU A 903 -24.62 -2.07 -35.83
C LEU A 903 -25.50 -1.05 -36.58
N GLU A 904 -26.73 -0.80 -36.14
CA GLU A 904 -27.58 0.24 -36.73
C GLU A 904 -27.11 1.64 -36.30
N SER A 905 -26.74 1.83 -35.03
CA SER A 905 -26.15 3.08 -34.53
C SER A 905 -24.90 3.49 -35.32
N LEU A 906 -24.02 2.54 -35.67
CA LEU A 906 -22.86 2.79 -36.54
C LEU A 906 -23.27 3.22 -37.96
N LYS A 907 -24.33 2.64 -38.55
CA LYS A 907 -24.87 3.08 -39.85
C LYS A 907 -25.49 4.48 -39.76
N ILE A 908 -26.15 4.81 -38.65
CA ILE A 908 -26.71 6.15 -38.42
C ILE A 908 -25.57 7.15 -38.29
N LEU A 909 -24.54 6.87 -37.48
CA LEU A 909 -23.34 7.71 -37.35
C LEU A 909 -22.68 7.99 -38.72
N GLN A 910 -22.54 6.96 -39.56
CA GLN A 910 -21.98 7.10 -40.91
C GLN A 910 -22.90 7.85 -41.91
N SER A 911 -24.22 7.89 -41.68
CA SER A 911 -25.20 8.53 -42.61
C SER A 911 -25.78 9.85 -42.10
N GLU A 912 -25.60 10.16 -40.82
CA GLU A 912 -26.06 11.37 -40.12
C GLU A 912 -24.93 12.01 -39.26
N PRO A 913 -23.72 12.25 -39.81
CA PRO A 913 -22.58 12.77 -39.05
C PRO A 913 -22.86 14.16 -38.43
N GLN A 914 -23.86 14.89 -38.93
CA GLN A 914 -24.32 16.14 -38.31
C GLN A 914 -24.81 15.98 -36.86
N ARG A 915 -25.14 14.77 -36.38
CA ARG A 915 -25.40 14.53 -34.95
C ARG A 915 -24.15 14.79 -34.09
N VAL A 916 -22.96 14.51 -34.62
CA VAL A 916 -21.67 14.75 -33.94
C VAL A 916 -21.35 16.24 -33.91
N GLU A 917 -21.58 16.97 -35.02
CA GLU A 917 -21.46 18.44 -35.07
C GLU A 917 -22.43 19.11 -34.09
N GLN A 918 -23.68 18.61 -34.00
CA GLN A 918 -24.67 19.09 -33.04
C GLN A 918 -24.24 18.79 -31.60
N LEU A 919 -23.77 17.58 -31.29
CA LEU A 919 -23.21 17.20 -30.00
C LEU A 919 -22.05 18.11 -29.57
N GLN A 920 -21.06 18.31 -30.45
CA GLN A 920 -19.91 19.19 -30.20
C GLN A 920 -20.34 20.65 -29.98
N SER A 921 -21.35 21.13 -30.73
CA SER A 921 -21.95 22.45 -30.51
C SER A 921 -22.63 22.57 -29.14
N ARG A 922 -23.33 21.53 -28.67
CA ARG A 922 -23.97 21.51 -27.34
C ARG A 922 -22.97 21.40 -26.21
N ALA A 923 -21.97 20.53 -26.34
CA ALA A 923 -20.89 20.37 -25.38
C ALA A 923 -20.09 21.67 -25.21
N LYS A 924 -19.69 22.30 -26.32
CA LYS A 924 -19.04 23.62 -26.31
C LYS A 924 -19.93 24.70 -25.70
N LEU A 925 -21.22 24.73 -26.00
CA LEU A 925 -22.13 25.71 -25.41
C LEU A 925 -22.21 25.57 -23.88
N PHE A 926 -22.27 24.34 -23.35
CA PHE A 926 -22.28 24.11 -21.89
C PHE A 926 -20.96 24.55 -21.26
N HIS A 927 -19.83 24.14 -21.84
CA HIS A 927 -18.48 24.51 -21.41
C HIS A 927 -18.26 26.04 -21.39
N ASP A 928 -18.56 26.72 -22.49
CA ASP A 928 -18.35 28.17 -22.61
C ASP A 928 -19.24 28.94 -21.62
N LEU A 929 -20.49 28.52 -21.44
CA LEU A 929 -21.39 29.11 -20.45
C LEU A 929 -20.95 28.85 -19.01
N ALA A 930 -20.36 27.68 -18.71
CA ALA A 930 -19.83 27.38 -17.39
C ALA A 930 -18.67 28.33 -17.03
N LEU A 931 -17.75 28.57 -17.98
CA LEU A 931 -16.67 29.55 -17.83
C LEU A 931 -17.21 30.99 -17.71
N GLU A 932 -18.20 31.38 -18.51
CA GLU A 932 -18.85 32.72 -18.40
C GLU A 932 -19.49 32.96 -17.02
N HIS A 933 -19.92 31.91 -16.32
CA HIS A 933 -20.50 31.98 -14.97
C HIS A 933 -19.47 31.70 -13.85
N GLY A 934 -18.19 31.50 -14.18
CA GLY A 934 -17.13 31.26 -13.21
C GLY A 934 -17.20 29.90 -12.50
N LEU A 935 -17.83 28.90 -13.12
CA LEU A 935 -17.85 27.53 -12.60
C LEU A 935 -16.51 26.83 -12.87
N GLY A 936 -15.93 26.19 -11.86
CA GLY A 936 -14.69 25.42 -12.01
C GLY A 936 -14.96 24.10 -12.74
N ILE A 937 -14.46 23.95 -13.96
CA ILE A 937 -14.73 22.79 -14.84
C ILE A 937 -13.51 21.88 -15.09
N GLY A 938 -12.56 21.88 -14.16
CA GLY A 938 -11.35 21.07 -14.25
C GLY A 938 -10.53 21.39 -15.51
N THR A 939 -10.16 20.36 -16.24
CA THR A 939 -9.37 20.43 -17.49
C THR A 939 -10.18 20.13 -18.76
N SER A 940 -11.52 20.07 -18.67
CA SER A 940 -12.43 19.78 -19.79
C SER A 940 -12.16 20.67 -21.01
N LEU A 941 -12.10 20.05 -22.19
CA LEU A 941 -11.83 20.74 -23.46
C LEU A 941 -13.10 20.99 -24.29
N GLY A 942 -14.27 21.04 -23.64
CA GLY A 942 -15.56 21.17 -24.31
C GLY A 942 -16.03 19.88 -25.01
N THR A 943 -15.55 18.72 -24.55
CA THR A 943 -16.10 17.42 -24.91
C THR A 943 -17.47 17.20 -24.24
N PRO A 944 -18.24 16.15 -24.59
CA PRO A 944 -19.53 15.86 -23.95
C PRO A 944 -19.49 15.52 -22.46
N ILE A 945 -18.30 15.52 -21.83
CA ILE A 945 -18.12 15.32 -20.40
C ILE A 945 -17.62 16.64 -19.81
N VAL A 946 -18.43 17.26 -18.96
CA VAL A 946 -18.06 18.49 -18.26
C VAL A 946 -18.25 18.27 -16.75
N PRO A 947 -17.16 18.14 -15.97
CA PRO A 947 -17.26 18.19 -14.52
C PRO A 947 -17.56 19.63 -14.09
N VAL A 948 -18.27 19.80 -12.97
CA VAL A 948 -18.31 21.03 -12.19
C VAL A 948 -17.80 20.68 -10.80
N LEU A 949 -16.65 21.23 -10.43
CA LEU A 949 -15.97 20.97 -9.16
C LEU A 949 -16.76 21.61 -8.01
N VAL A 950 -16.97 20.84 -6.93
CA VAL A 950 -17.75 21.24 -5.74
C VAL A 950 -16.90 21.23 -4.47
N GLY A 951 -15.94 20.31 -4.36
CA GLY A 951 -14.95 20.27 -3.28
C GLY A 951 -15.44 19.69 -1.95
N SER A 952 -16.61 19.06 -1.92
CA SER A 952 -17.08 18.19 -0.82
C SER A 952 -18.22 17.28 -1.28
N SER A 953 -18.23 16.04 -0.81
CA SER A 953 -19.17 14.99 -1.20
C SER A 953 -20.61 15.33 -0.81
N ASP A 954 -20.83 15.74 0.44
CA ASP A 954 -22.17 16.05 0.96
C ASP A 954 -22.79 17.25 0.23
N ILE A 955 -21.95 18.20 -0.18
CA ILE A 955 -22.35 19.34 -1.00
C ILE A 955 -22.69 18.89 -2.42
N ALA A 956 -21.92 18.00 -3.04
CA ALA A 956 -22.22 17.46 -4.37
C ALA A 956 -23.52 16.62 -4.38
N ILE A 957 -23.76 15.80 -3.34
CA ILE A 957 -25.00 15.03 -3.16
C ILE A 957 -26.20 15.98 -2.98
N ARG A 958 -26.07 17.00 -2.13
CA ARG A 958 -27.13 18.00 -1.92
C ARG A 958 -27.44 18.78 -3.21
N LEU A 959 -26.42 19.28 -3.91
CA LEU A 959 -26.60 20.01 -5.17
C LEU A 959 -27.24 19.14 -6.26
N SER A 960 -26.85 17.87 -6.38
CA SER A 960 -27.51 16.91 -7.29
C SER A 960 -28.99 16.76 -6.96
N THR A 961 -29.33 16.67 -5.66
CA THR A 961 -30.72 16.55 -5.18
C THR A 961 -31.52 17.81 -5.47
N GLU A 962 -30.99 18.99 -5.15
CA GLU A 962 -31.61 20.30 -5.40
C GLU A 962 -31.81 20.57 -6.90
N LEU A 963 -30.83 20.20 -7.74
CA LEU A 963 -30.95 20.26 -9.20
C LEU A 963 -32.05 19.33 -9.73
N LEU A 964 -32.19 18.12 -9.18
CA LEU A 964 -33.26 17.19 -9.53
C LEU A 964 -34.64 17.72 -9.10
N GLU A 965 -34.75 18.49 -8.01
CA GLU A 965 -35.98 19.20 -7.65
C GLU A 965 -36.32 20.32 -8.64
N LEU A 966 -35.32 21.05 -9.13
CA LEU A 966 -35.43 22.07 -10.19
C LEU A 966 -35.66 21.47 -11.59
N GLY A 967 -35.55 20.14 -11.76
CA GLY A 967 -35.83 19.44 -13.01
C GLY A 967 -34.61 19.03 -13.83
N PHE A 968 -33.42 18.98 -13.24
CA PHE A 968 -32.16 18.60 -13.87
C PHE A 968 -31.53 17.36 -13.19
N ASN A 969 -31.59 16.20 -13.83
CA ASN A 969 -30.91 15.00 -13.37
C ASN A 969 -29.42 15.05 -13.74
N VAL A 970 -28.57 15.38 -12.78
CA VAL A 970 -27.10 15.26 -12.86
C VAL A 970 -26.59 14.43 -11.68
N GLN A 971 -25.56 13.62 -11.92
CA GLN A 971 -25.05 12.69 -10.91
C GLN A 971 -23.75 13.21 -10.26
N PRO A 972 -23.60 13.07 -8.94
CA PRO A 972 -22.38 13.46 -8.23
C PRO A 972 -21.33 12.35 -8.31
N ILE A 973 -20.06 12.74 -8.43
CA ILE A 973 -18.90 11.88 -8.28
C ILE A 973 -18.23 12.29 -6.96
N VAL A 974 -18.14 11.34 -6.03
CA VAL A 974 -17.86 11.56 -4.59
C VAL A 974 -17.09 10.38 -4.01
N ALA A 975 -16.64 10.47 -2.76
CA ALA A 975 -15.93 9.37 -2.09
C ALA A 975 -16.76 8.06 -2.05
N PRO A 976 -16.14 6.88 -2.27
CA PRO A 976 -14.71 6.62 -2.48
C PRO A 976 -14.26 6.67 -3.96
N VAL A 977 -15.05 7.20 -4.88
CA VAL A 977 -14.73 7.26 -6.33
C VAL A 977 -13.71 8.37 -6.64
N VAL A 978 -13.76 9.46 -5.87
CA VAL A 978 -12.76 10.55 -5.81
C VAL A 978 -12.56 10.95 -4.34
N ASP A 979 -11.45 11.60 -4.00
CA ASP A 979 -11.29 12.19 -2.66
C ASP A 979 -12.31 13.31 -2.43
N ASP A 980 -12.62 13.63 -1.17
CA ASP A 980 -13.71 14.58 -0.84
C ASP A 980 -13.50 15.98 -1.43
N ALA A 981 -12.25 16.45 -1.44
CA ALA A 981 -11.85 17.72 -2.04
C ALA A 981 -11.94 17.74 -3.58
N ASP A 982 -12.06 16.57 -4.22
CA ASP A 982 -12.24 16.39 -5.66
C ASP A 982 -13.70 16.13 -6.05
N ALA A 983 -14.63 16.12 -5.09
CA ALA A 983 -16.05 15.89 -5.32
C ALA A 983 -16.66 16.90 -6.30
N ARG A 984 -17.49 16.40 -7.22
CA ARG A 984 -17.92 17.13 -8.42
C ARG A 984 -19.27 16.65 -8.95
N LEU A 985 -19.99 17.50 -9.68
CA LEU A 985 -21.13 17.09 -10.51
C LEU A 985 -20.62 16.77 -11.92
N ARG A 986 -20.91 15.60 -12.48
CA ARG A 986 -20.50 15.27 -13.86
C ARG A 986 -21.67 15.41 -14.82
N PHE A 987 -21.63 16.43 -15.67
CA PHE A 987 -22.61 16.64 -16.72
C PHE A 987 -22.21 15.89 -17.98
N LEU A 988 -23.12 15.04 -18.47
CA LEU A 988 -23.01 14.35 -19.74
C LEU A 988 -23.97 15.01 -20.75
N ILE A 989 -23.39 15.60 -21.80
CA ILE A 989 -24.12 16.37 -22.82
C ILE A 989 -24.48 15.45 -24.00
N THR A 990 -25.69 15.57 -24.56
CA THR A 990 -26.11 14.80 -25.73
C THR A 990 -26.57 15.73 -26.87
N ALA A 991 -26.51 15.25 -28.11
CA ALA A 991 -26.95 15.99 -29.30
C ALA A 991 -28.39 16.51 -29.14
N ASP A 992 -29.27 15.75 -28.48
CA ASP A 992 -30.69 16.06 -28.29
C ASP A 992 -30.97 17.21 -27.31
N HIS A 993 -29.97 17.71 -26.57
CA HIS A 993 -30.18 18.87 -25.69
C HIS A 993 -30.49 20.13 -26.49
N SER A 994 -31.51 20.88 -26.04
CA SER A 994 -31.74 22.24 -26.53
C SER A 994 -30.78 23.23 -25.87
N GLU A 995 -30.52 24.36 -26.54
CA GLU A 995 -29.71 25.44 -25.95
C GLU A 995 -30.38 26.08 -24.74
N GLU A 996 -31.71 26.04 -24.69
CA GLU A 996 -32.50 26.50 -23.55
C GLU A 996 -32.27 25.59 -22.34
N GLN A 997 -32.36 24.26 -22.52
CA GLN A 997 -32.05 23.28 -21.45
C GLN A 997 -30.64 23.46 -20.86
N ILE A 998 -29.64 23.72 -21.71
CA ILE A 998 -28.26 23.97 -21.29
C ILE A 998 -28.13 25.30 -20.53
N ARG A 999 -28.73 26.38 -21.06
CA ARG A 999 -28.72 27.71 -20.41
C ARG A 999 -29.51 27.73 -19.10
N ASP A 1000 -30.53 26.89 -18.97
CA ASP A 1000 -31.31 26.74 -17.74
C ASP A 1000 -30.53 25.93 -16.69
N ALA A 1001 -29.87 24.85 -17.11
CA ALA A 1001 -29.02 24.04 -16.24
C ALA A 1001 -27.83 24.84 -15.67
N ILE A 1002 -27.09 25.56 -16.51
CA ILE A 1002 -25.98 26.41 -16.05
C ILE A 1002 -26.48 27.48 -15.06
N ARG A 1003 -27.63 28.12 -15.33
CA ARG A 1003 -28.22 29.09 -14.41
C ARG A 1003 -28.63 28.46 -13.08
N ALA A 1004 -29.24 27.27 -13.10
CA ALA A 1004 -29.60 26.54 -11.87
C ALA A 1004 -28.35 26.21 -11.04
N VAL A 1005 -27.30 25.64 -11.66
CA VAL A 1005 -26.02 25.35 -11.01
C VAL A 1005 -25.40 26.61 -10.43
N PHE A 1006 -25.33 27.71 -11.19
CA PHE A 1006 -24.75 28.97 -10.75
C PHE A 1006 -25.49 29.61 -9.57
N GLU A 1007 -26.83 29.59 -9.55
CA GLU A 1007 -27.58 30.11 -8.41
C GLU A 1007 -27.40 29.24 -7.14
N LEU A 1008 -27.37 27.91 -7.28
CA LEU A 1008 -27.14 27.01 -6.15
C LEU A 1008 -25.69 27.08 -5.63
N MET A 1009 -24.69 27.22 -6.50
CA MET A 1009 -23.28 27.37 -6.11
C MET A 1009 -23.01 28.62 -5.26
N LYS A 1010 -23.86 29.66 -5.33
CA LYS A 1010 -23.79 30.82 -4.40
C LYS A 1010 -24.19 30.50 -2.96
N THR A 1011 -24.87 29.37 -2.73
CA THR A 1011 -25.25 28.90 -1.40
C THR A 1011 -24.19 28.01 -0.77
N VAL A 1012 -23.23 27.52 -1.57
CA VAL A 1012 -22.05 26.81 -1.10
C VAL A 1012 -21.16 27.80 -0.35
N PRO A 1013 -20.71 27.49 0.88
CA PRO A 1013 -19.73 28.33 1.56
C PRO A 1013 -18.43 28.34 0.75
N SER A 1014 -18.02 29.52 0.28
CA SER A 1014 -16.86 29.65 -0.60
C SER A 1014 -15.62 28.96 -0.02
N PRO A 1015 -14.86 28.17 -0.82
CA PRO A 1015 -13.48 27.87 -0.47
C PRO A 1015 -12.73 29.19 -0.27
N ASN A 1016 -11.79 29.19 0.66
CA ASN A 1016 -11.19 30.42 1.20
C ASN A 1016 -10.38 31.15 0.11
N PRO A 1017 -10.68 32.42 -0.23
CA PRO A 1017 -10.07 33.09 -1.39
C PRO A 1017 -8.63 33.54 -1.12
N LEU A 1018 -7.68 32.63 -1.30
CA LEU A 1018 -6.24 32.85 -1.18
C LEU A 1018 -5.41 32.09 -2.24
N ASP A 1019 -5.88 32.00 -3.49
CA ASP A 1019 -4.99 31.66 -4.62
C ASP A 1019 -5.46 32.27 -5.97
N ASP A 1020 -5.33 33.60 -6.10
CA ASP A 1020 -5.46 34.31 -7.37
C ASP A 1020 -4.14 34.18 -8.17
N SER A 1021 -3.79 32.94 -8.55
CA SER A 1021 -2.62 32.59 -9.35
C SER A 1021 -3.05 32.25 -10.78
N PRO A 1022 -2.55 32.94 -11.83
CA PRO A 1022 -3.03 32.71 -13.19
C PRO A 1022 -2.70 31.32 -13.72
N LEU A 1023 -3.73 30.55 -14.11
CA LEU A 1023 -3.57 29.35 -14.92
C LEU A 1023 -2.81 29.69 -16.21
N HIS A 1024 -1.62 29.12 -16.35
CA HIS A 1024 -0.76 29.35 -17.50
C HIS A 1024 -1.32 28.64 -18.74
N ALA A 1025 -1.75 29.41 -19.72
CA ALA A 1025 -1.96 28.93 -21.08
C ALA A 1025 -0.63 28.95 -21.86
N SER A 1026 -0.12 27.76 -22.17
CA SER A 1026 0.98 27.53 -23.13
C SER A 1026 0.89 26.12 -23.70
#